data_AF-A0A956I3B0-F1
#
_entry.id   AF-A0A956I3B0-F1
#
_cell.length_a   1.000
_cell.length_b   1.000
_cell.length_c   1.000
_cell.angle_alpha   90.00
_cell.angle_beta   90.00
_cell.angle_gamma   90.00
#
_symmetry.space_group_name_H-M   'P 1'
#
loop_
_entity.id
_entity.type
_entity.pdbx_description
1 polymer ?
#
loop_
_entity_poly.entity_id
_entity_poly.type
_entity_poly.pdbx_seq_one_letter_code
_entity_poly.pdbx_strand_id
1 'polypeptide(L)'
;MIEALHRAELHIEGQDATPLRIAYFEVTEAISFLYQVRVIAHTPTLVEPESILAKKASIEIHPDNDDPPRTFHGLIFEASLFAVDASSERYELRLLIRPRLAQLEIGQNCRITQEMTVSDAVGLVLQEAELPEEMVEWSVNETYEEHPYITQFGESDYDYVSRLLAEEGISFIVVNELDEERVVFFDDDTAFEPLEAAESLSYPHQVNELNELHRAGSDKVCLRDYDFTKPSTDLTTDLDGEATTGREVYLHPGDFLETSRGDRLARVALERLQRDRRRIQGTSSIPSLAPGFTFSCVDHPRADMGVELVILRVVHRWHDGSYDNEFLSVPRETPVRPDLAAPAPVIGGIQVGFVTGASGAELHGSELGQSKVRFVWDRSGITDDTSSTWLRVGQFALPGSMVMPRVGFEVLVDYEMGDHDRPMVVGHLYNAEAMPPYPLPDEAGRSCSLQTNTTEGGGGANEMRFDDAAGAEELFMNASYDQTTAVENDAVVGIQANETVSIGANHSLKVTGSYNSSVGGARTLSVGGNQTLATTANYDDGTSGNLDVTVGSRKETCGGDLAEATTGSFDRTVGGLMAFTAIQGINRNIVGASTTKVGGAWLEVVAKDRNSDCGGTRTETIGALKLIKANTVSIACGAAYVQNCASETVKAGGSETITAKAAVGLQVGGSMSIDAANINISGETVVIAKIGGTKIEVLPAKVTIKSGTIKLTGVKHLQSAASHESS
;
A
#
# COMPACT_ATOMS: atom_id res chain seq x y z
N MET A 1 42.37 -25.27 74.47
CA MET A 1 41.32 -25.69 73.53
C MET A 1 40.03 -25.73 74.30
N ILE A 2 39.33 -24.60 74.33
CA ILE A 2 37.92 -24.55 74.72
C ILE A 2 37.23 -24.55 73.36
N GLU A 3 36.52 -25.63 73.04
CA GLU A 3 35.68 -25.71 71.85
C GLU A 3 34.62 -24.62 71.96
N ALA A 4 34.67 -23.68 71.03
CA ALA A 4 33.71 -22.60 70.86
C ALA A 4 32.40 -23.24 70.35
N LEU A 5 31.39 -23.35 71.22
CA LEU A 5 30.09 -23.97 70.95
C LEU A 5 29.09 -22.87 70.65
N HIS A 6 29.14 -22.38 69.41
CA HIS A 6 28.06 -21.57 68.84
C HIS A 6 26.71 -22.28 69.05
N ARG A 7 25.60 -21.53 69.06
CA ARG A 7 24.25 -22.12 69.19
C ARG A 7 23.44 -21.80 67.95
N ALA A 8 22.82 -22.80 67.36
CA ALA A 8 21.93 -22.64 66.21
C ALA A 8 20.50 -23.05 66.56
N GLU A 9 19.55 -22.15 66.33
CA GLU A 9 18.13 -22.32 66.67
C GLU A 9 17.26 -22.23 65.42
N LEU A 10 16.24 -23.08 65.32
CA LEU A 10 15.24 -23.04 64.25
C LEU A 10 13.88 -22.64 64.83
N HIS A 11 13.31 -21.57 64.30
CA HIS A 11 11.98 -21.09 64.61
C HIS A 11 11.05 -21.30 63.41
N ILE A 12 9.84 -21.84 63.67
CA ILE A 12 8.82 -22.07 62.63
C ILE A 12 7.51 -21.44 63.09
N GLU A 13 6.90 -20.64 62.23
CA GLU A 13 5.61 -20.01 62.50
C GLU A 13 4.51 -21.06 62.76
N GLY A 14 3.83 -20.93 63.89
CA GLY A 14 2.72 -21.81 64.27
C GLY A 14 3.11 -23.15 64.92
N GLN A 15 4.37 -23.34 65.31
CA GLN A 15 4.83 -24.43 66.19
C GLN A 15 5.12 -23.90 67.61
N ASP A 16 5.25 -24.80 68.59
CA ASP A 16 5.52 -24.46 70.00
C ASP A 16 6.76 -23.56 70.14
N ALA A 17 6.73 -22.63 71.10
CA ALA A 17 7.77 -21.61 71.32
C ALA A 17 9.17 -22.14 71.71
N THR A 18 9.39 -23.46 71.67
CA THR A 18 10.70 -24.06 71.97
C THR A 18 11.46 -24.24 70.65
N PRO A 19 12.63 -23.62 70.47
CA PRO A 19 13.41 -23.75 69.24
C PRO A 19 13.81 -25.20 69.01
N LEU A 20 13.69 -25.65 67.76
CA LEU A 20 14.10 -27.00 67.38
C LEU A 20 15.62 -27.09 67.32
N ARG A 21 16.20 -28.15 67.89
CA ARG A 21 17.64 -28.37 67.84
C ARG A 21 18.05 -28.81 66.44
N ILE A 22 18.94 -28.01 65.82
CA ILE A 22 19.48 -28.28 64.49
C ILE A 22 20.64 -29.29 64.59
N ALA A 23 20.59 -30.35 63.78
CA ALA A 23 21.68 -31.32 63.63
C ALA A 23 22.66 -30.88 62.52
N TYR A 24 22.12 -30.38 61.41
CA TYR A 24 22.89 -29.85 60.29
C TYR A 24 22.12 -28.71 59.62
N PHE A 25 22.82 -27.66 59.22
CA PHE A 25 22.31 -26.74 58.23
C PHE A 25 23.38 -26.36 57.21
N GLU A 26 22.94 -26.03 56.01
CA GLU A 26 23.75 -25.41 54.97
C GLU A 26 22.98 -24.22 54.39
N VAL A 27 23.57 -23.02 54.51
CA VAL A 27 23.04 -21.80 53.88
C VAL A 27 23.98 -21.43 52.74
N THR A 28 23.46 -21.32 51.53
CA THR A 28 24.19 -20.74 50.40
C THR A 28 23.57 -19.41 50.04
N GLU A 29 24.33 -18.34 50.10
CA GLU A 29 23.92 -16.98 49.73
C GLU A 29 24.93 -16.38 48.75
N ALA A 30 24.47 -15.60 47.77
CA ALA A 30 25.35 -14.93 46.81
C ALA A 30 24.68 -13.68 46.22
N ILE A 31 25.51 -12.75 45.73
CA ILE A 31 25.03 -11.60 44.96
C ILE A 31 24.31 -12.09 43.71
N SER A 32 23.12 -11.53 43.47
CA SER A 32 22.22 -11.84 42.36
C SER A 32 21.70 -13.28 42.34
N PHE A 33 21.74 -13.98 43.48
CA PHE A 33 21.12 -15.29 43.67
C PHE A 33 20.27 -15.31 44.92
N LEU A 34 19.14 -16.02 44.85
CA LEU A 34 18.29 -16.26 46.03
C LEU A 34 18.99 -17.26 46.96
N TYR A 35 19.14 -16.91 48.23
CA TYR A 35 19.78 -17.81 49.17
C TYR A 35 18.94 -19.08 49.39
N GLN A 36 19.63 -20.17 49.70
CA GLN A 36 19.03 -21.46 49.94
C GLN A 36 19.49 -21.98 51.30
N VAL A 37 18.53 -22.35 52.13
CA VAL A 37 18.78 -22.88 53.48
C VAL A 37 18.28 -24.31 53.56
N ARG A 38 19.20 -25.26 53.70
CA ARG A 38 18.88 -26.68 53.92
C ARG A 38 19.08 -26.98 55.39
N VAL A 39 18.04 -27.47 56.06
CA VAL A 39 18.08 -27.77 57.50
C VAL A 39 17.72 -29.21 57.75
N ILE A 40 18.42 -29.83 58.70
CA ILE A 40 18.08 -31.11 59.31
C ILE A 40 17.96 -30.86 60.81
N ALA A 41 16.75 -30.97 61.33
CA ALA A 41 16.45 -30.78 62.76
C ALA A 41 15.85 -32.05 63.36
N HIS A 42 16.12 -32.29 64.64
CA HIS A 42 15.50 -33.39 65.38
C HIS A 42 14.32 -32.86 66.20
N THR A 43 13.15 -33.45 66.00
CA THR A 43 11.93 -33.11 66.75
C THR A 43 11.39 -34.32 67.53
N PRO A 44 10.98 -34.14 68.80
CA PRO A 44 10.30 -35.18 69.57
C PRO A 44 8.80 -35.30 69.21
N THR A 45 8.24 -34.32 68.49
CA THR A 45 6.83 -34.27 68.11
C THR A 45 6.64 -34.60 66.64
N LEU A 46 5.52 -35.27 66.32
CA LEU A 46 5.13 -35.50 64.94
C LEU A 46 4.68 -34.17 64.31
N VAL A 47 5.45 -33.65 63.36
CA VAL A 47 5.11 -32.45 62.59
C VAL A 47 4.60 -32.88 61.22
N GLU A 48 3.37 -32.51 60.86
CA GLU A 48 2.82 -32.78 59.54
C GLU A 48 3.46 -31.83 58.51
N PRO A 49 4.22 -32.34 57.51
CA PRO A 49 4.96 -31.48 56.58
C PRO A 49 4.08 -30.49 55.82
N GLU A 50 2.87 -30.90 55.41
CA GLU A 50 1.92 -30.04 54.69
C GLU A 50 1.49 -28.83 55.52
N SER A 51 1.40 -28.99 56.85
CA SER A 51 0.97 -27.93 57.77
C SER A 51 1.98 -26.79 57.94
N ILE A 52 3.23 -26.98 57.51
CA ILE A 52 4.33 -26.01 57.66
C ILE A 52 4.81 -25.44 56.33
N LEU A 53 4.35 -25.97 55.19
CA LEU A 53 4.68 -25.41 53.87
C LEU A 53 4.20 -23.96 53.74
N ALA A 54 4.99 -23.13 53.07
CA ALA A 54 4.77 -21.70 52.85
C ALA A 54 4.61 -20.84 54.13
N LYS A 55 4.88 -21.40 55.32
CA LYS A 55 4.97 -20.62 56.56
C LYS A 55 6.35 -20.01 56.75
N LYS A 56 6.44 -18.94 57.54
CA LYS A 56 7.72 -18.32 57.87
C LYS A 56 8.56 -19.22 58.76
N ALA A 57 9.86 -19.28 58.48
CA ALA A 57 10.84 -19.92 59.32
C ALA A 57 12.10 -19.06 59.40
N SER A 58 12.76 -19.07 60.55
CA SER A 58 14.04 -18.39 60.74
C SER A 58 15.07 -19.31 61.39
N ILE A 59 16.33 -19.13 61.00
CA ILE A 59 17.48 -19.77 61.64
C ILE A 59 18.34 -18.69 62.27
N GLU A 60 18.59 -18.83 63.57
CA GLU A 60 19.45 -17.92 64.33
C GLU A 60 20.76 -18.63 64.68
N ILE A 61 21.88 -18.05 64.27
CA ILE A 61 23.23 -18.46 64.67
C ILE A 61 23.72 -17.48 65.73
N HIS A 62 23.83 -17.94 66.96
CA HIS A 62 24.41 -17.19 68.06
C HIS A 62 25.93 -17.40 68.09
N PRO A 63 26.73 -16.37 67.81
CA PRO A 63 28.17 -16.42 68.06
C PRO A 63 28.47 -16.59 69.56
N ASP A 64 29.64 -17.16 69.88
CA ASP A 64 30.10 -17.28 71.28
C ASP A 64 30.50 -15.95 71.92
N ASN A 65 30.67 -14.91 71.10
CA ASN A 65 30.96 -13.55 71.53
C ASN A 65 29.62 -12.83 71.82
N ASP A 66 29.63 -11.73 72.58
CA ASP A 66 28.45 -10.86 72.78
C ASP A 66 27.96 -10.15 71.48
N ASP A 67 28.38 -10.64 70.31
CA ASP A 67 27.99 -10.17 68.99
C ASP A 67 26.51 -10.54 68.71
N PRO A 68 25.78 -9.73 67.94
CA PRO A 68 24.39 -10.01 67.62
C PRO A 68 24.24 -11.35 66.88
N PRO A 69 23.15 -12.10 67.11
CA PRO A 69 22.88 -13.32 66.38
C PRO A 69 22.67 -13.02 64.91
N ARG A 70 23.12 -13.92 64.05
CA ARG A 70 22.82 -13.85 62.62
C ARG A 70 21.57 -14.65 62.31
N THR A 71 20.58 -13.98 61.74
CA THR A 71 19.31 -14.60 61.39
C THR A 71 19.19 -14.78 59.87
N PHE A 72 18.63 -15.92 59.45
CA PHE A 72 18.18 -16.15 58.08
C PHE A 72 16.68 -16.36 58.10
N HIS A 73 15.92 -15.45 57.50
CA HIS A 73 14.48 -15.56 57.39
C HIS A 73 14.09 -16.33 56.13
N GLY A 74 12.80 -16.59 55.93
CA GLY A 74 12.31 -17.17 54.69
C GLY A 74 11.03 -17.96 54.87
N LEU A 75 10.61 -18.61 53.78
CA LEU A 75 9.45 -19.49 53.71
C LEU A 75 9.89 -20.94 53.49
N ILE A 76 9.13 -21.88 54.04
CA ILE A 76 9.39 -23.31 53.84
C ILE A 76 8.85 -23.75 52.47
N PHE A 77 9.76 -24.08 51.55
CA PHE A 77 9.46 -24.55 50.19
C PHE A 77 9.32 -26.07 50.09
N GLU A 78 10.16 -26.80 50.83
CA GLU A 78 10.08 -28.25 50.94
C GLU A 78 10.17 -28.66 52.40
N ALA A 79 9.35 -29.63 52.80
CA ALA A 79 9.40 -30.23 54.12
C ALA A 79 9.26 -31.75 53.97
N SER A 80 10.13 -32.50 54.64
CA SER A 80 10.04 -33.95 54.72
C SER A 80 10.36 -34.43 56.13
N LEU A 81 9.66 -35.47 56.57
CA LEU A 81 9.81 -36.03 57.91
C LEU A 81 10.23 -37.50 57.80
N PHE A 82 11.32 -37.86 58.48
CA PHE A 82 11.83 -39.22 58.56
C PHE A 82 11.74 -39.72 60.00
N ALA A 83 11.31 -40.97 60.20
CA ALA A 83 11.43 -41.62 61.50
C ALA A 83 12.88 -42.12 61.68
N VAL A 84 13.54 -41.72 62.77
CA VAL A 84 14.96 -42.06 63.01
C VAL A 84 15.11 -43.50 63.50
N ASP A 85 14.17 -43.99 64.33
CA ASP A 85 14.09 -45.38 64.77
C ASP A 85 12.64 -45.76 65.12
N ALA A 86 12.28 -47.03 64.98
CA ALA A 86 10.94 -47.56 65.28
C ALA A 86 10.61 -47.56 66.79
N SER A 87 11.62 -47.40 67.66
CA SER A 87 11.48 -47.46 69.12
C SER A 87 11.53 -46.10 69.83
N SER A 88 11.94 -45.04 69.12
CA SER A 88 12.06 -43.70 69.68
C SER A 88 11.10 -42.72 69.00
N GLU A 89 10.35 -41.94 69.78
CA GLU A 89 9.58 -40.77 69.31
C GLU A 89 10.55 -39.64 68.88
N ARG A 90 11.46 -39.92 67.93
CA ARG A 90 12.42 -38.99 67.37
C ARG A 90 12.26 -38.98 65.87
N TYR A 91 11.91 -37.81 65.35
CA TYR A 91 11.76 -37.58 63.93
C TYR A 91 12.86 -36.63 63.45
N GLU A 92 13.36 -36.89 62.25
CA GLU A 92 14.27 -36.02 61.53
C GLU A 92 13.44 -35.21 60.53
N LEU A 93 13.35 -33.90 60.77
CA LEU A 93 12.69 -32.94 59.90
C LEU A 93 13.74 -32.33 58.97
N ARG A 94 13.56 -32.51 57.67
CA ARG A 94 14.37 -31.84 56.65
C ARG A 94 13.56 -30.73 55.99
N LEU A 95 14.11 -29.52 55.99
CA LEU A 95 13.47 -28.34 55.45
C LEU A 95 14.34 -27.69 54.39
N LEU A 96 13.69 -27.17 53.36
CA LEU A 96 14.23 -26.21 52.43
C LEU A 96 13.56 -24.86 52.69
N ILE A 97 14.32 -23.91 53.23
CA ILE A 97 13.87 -22.54 53.48
C ILE A 97 14.49 -21.64 52.40
N ARG A 98 13.68 -20.74 51.85
CA ARG A 98 14.07 -19.81 50.78
C ARG A 98 13.53 -18.40 51.06
N PRO A 99 14.16 -17.34 50.53
CA PRO A 99 13.67 -15.97 50.68
C PRO A 99 12.23 -15.81 50.21
N ARG A 100 11.51 -14.79 50.70
CA ARG A 100 10.15 -14.50 50.19
C ARG A 100 10.14 -14.25 48.69
N LEU A 101 11.20 -13.64 48.17
CA LEU A 101 11.39 -13.41 46.73
C LEU A 101 11.39 -14.72 45.90
N ALA A 102 11.70 -15.88 46.51
CA ALA A 102 11.64 -17.17 45.81
C ALA A 102 10.21 -17.59 45.42
N GLN A 103 9.17 -16.93 45.95
CA GLN A 103 7.80 -17.16 45.49
C GLN A 103 7.63 -16.87 44.00
N LEU A 104 8.44 -15.95 43.44
CA LEU A 104 8.45 -15.62 42.02
C LEU A 104 8.92 -16.77 41.11
N GLU A 105 9.59 -17.78 41.66
CA GLU A 105 9.94 -19.00 40.91
C GLU A 105 8.74 -19.95 40.75
N ILE A 106 7.67 -19.74 41.54
CA ILE A 106 6.48 -20.58 41.51
C ILE A 106 5.49 -19.98 40.52
N GLY A 107 5.34 -20.65 39.38
CA GLY A 107 4.39 -20.28 38.35
C GLY A 107 5.07 -19.74 37.10
N GLN A 108 4.26 -19.44 36.10
CA GLN A 108 4.69 -18.89 34.82
C GLN A 108 3.66 -17.91 34.33
N ASN A 109 4.11 -16.87 33.62
CA ASN A 109 3.23 -15.83 33.11
C ASN A 109 3.60 -15.42 31.68
N CYS A 110 2.63 -14.82 30.99
CA CYS A 110 2.84 -14.11 29.74
C CYS A 110 2.28 -12.69 29.89
N ARG A 111 3.12 -11.67 29.75
CA ARG A 111 2.73 -10.26 29.87
C ARG A 111 3.58 -9.40 28.94
N ILE A 112 3.05 -8.21 28.68
CA ILE A 112 3.72 -7.17 27.91
C ILE A 112 3.76 -5.91 28.77
N THR A 113 4.95 -5.33 28.95
CA THR A 113 5.16 -4.00 29.53
C THR A 113 5.65 -3.05 28.45
N GLN A 114 5.14 -1.83 28.43
CA GLN A 114 5.41 -0.83 27.39
C GLN A 114 5.81 0.49 28.04
N GLU A 115 6.73 1.21 27.39
CA GLU A 115 7.15 2.56 27.80
C GLU A 115 7.60 2.59 29.27
N MET A 116 8.39 1.59 29.67
CA MET A 116 8.86 1.40 31.05
C MET A 116 10.37 1.18 31.06
N THR A 117 11.04 1.63 32.12
CA THR A 117 12.41 1.19 32.39
C THR A 117 12.40 -0.25 32.93
N VAL A 118 13.54 -0.93 32.90
CA VAL A 118 13.67 -2.27 33.51
C VAL A 118 13.33 -2.23 35.00
N SER A 119 13.74 -1.18 35.73
CA SER A 119 13.41 -1.02 37.15
C SER A 119 11.91 -0.88 37.38
N ASP A 120 11.19 -0.15 36.52
CA ASP A 120 9.73 -0.01 36.62
C ASP A 120 9.02 -1.34 36.32
N ALA A 121 9.48 -2.07 35.30
CA ALA A 121 8.94 -3.37 34.94
C ALA A 121 9.14 -4.41 36.05
N VAL A 122 10.33 -4.43 36.67
CA VAL A 122 10.62 -5.28 37.84
C VAL A 122 9.77 -4.84 39.04
N GLY A 123 9.65 -3.54 39.31
CA GLY A 123 8.82 -3.00 40.37
C GLY A 123 7.35 -3.43 40.26
N LEU A 124 6.80 -3.43 39.05
CA LEU A 124 5.44 -3.91 38.77
C LEU A 124 5.27 -5.39 39.13
N VAL A 125 6.24 -6.25 38.75
CA VAL A 125 6.21 -7.68 39.07
C VAL A 125 6.27 -7.92 40.59
N LEU A 126 7.14 -7.18 41.29
CA LEU A 126 7.27 -7.28 42.75
C LEU A 126 5.97 -6.83 43.47
N GLN A 127 5.33 -5.77 42.96
CA GLN A 127 4.05 -5.28 43.50
C GLN A 127 2.92 -6.29 43.30
N GLU A 128 2.82 -6.89 42.11
CA GLU A 128 1.82 -7.92 41.81
C GLU A 128 2.01 -9.20 42.63
N ALA A 129 3.24 -9.52 43.00
CA ALA A 129 3.57 -10.62 43.91
C ALA A 129 3.27 -10.30 45.39
N GLU A 130 2.66 -9.14 45.68
CA GLU A 130 2.29 -8.67 47.02
C GLU A 130 3.48 -8.62 48.00
N LEU A 131 4.68 -8.34 47.48
CA LEU A 131 5.86 -8.09 48.32
C LEU A 131 5.72 -6.70 48.98
N PRO A 132 6.03 -6.55 50.29
CA PRO A 132 5.94 -5.26 50.96
C PRO A 132 6.87 -4.23 50.29
N GLU A 133 6.41 -3.00 50.06
CA GLU A 133 7.24 -1.95 49.45
C GLU A 133 8.49 -1.65 50.29
N GLU A 134 8.40 -1.76 51.62
CA GLU A 134 9.50 -1.56 52.57
C GLU A 134 10.61 -2.62 52.43
N MET A 135 10.32 -3.77 51.81
CA MET A 135 11.29 -4.83 51.51
C MET A 135 12.17 -4.46 50.31
N VAL A 136 11.80 -3.52 49.46
CA VAL A 136 12.49 -3.23 48.19
C VAL A 136 13.25 -1.91 48.28
N GLU A 137 14.56 -1.96 48.10
CA GLU A 137 15.43 -0.79 48.07
C GLU A 137 16.14 -0.69 46.71
N TRP A 138 16.09 0.50 46.10
CA TRP A 138 16.78 0.80 44.84
C TRP A 138 17.96 1.74 45.11
N SER A 139 19.18 1.19 45.07
CA SER A 139 20.44 1.93 45.15
C SER A 139 21.13 1.97 43.78
N VAL A 140 20.46 2.63 42.84
CA VAL A 140 20.81 2.64 41.42
C VAL A 140 21.26 4.04 41.02
N ASN A 141 22.49 4.18 40.51
CA ASN A 141 23.12 5.46 40.21
C ASN A 141 23.23 5.77 38.71
N GLU A 142 23.14 4.77 37.83
CA GLU A 142 23.07 4.98 36.38
C GLU A 142 21.66 5.40 35.92
N THR A 143 21.58 5.95 34.70
CA THR A 143 20.30 6.27 34.04
C THR A 143 19.96 5.19 33.02
N TYR A 144 18.78 4.59 33.18
CA TYR A 144 18.24 3.56 32.28
C TYR A 144 17.25 4.20 31.30
N GLU A 145 17.20 3.68 30.09
CA GLU A 145 16.24 4.14 29.09
C GLU A 145 14.91 3.42 29.24
N GLU A 146 13.84 4.09 28.82
CA GLU A 146 12.54 3.44 28.67
C GLU A 146 12.58 2.53 27.46
N HIS A 147 12.12 1.30 27.66
CA HIS A 147 11.97 0.35 26.58
C HIS A 147 10.58 0.49 25.98
N PRO A 148 10.47 0.52 24.64
CA PRO A 148 9.17 0.63 23.98
C PRO A 148 8.32 -0.62 24.21
N TYR A 149 8.96 -1.77 24.45
CA TYR A 149 8.29 -3.06 24.53
C TYR A 149 9.20 -4.07 25.23
N ILE A 150 8.72 -4.69 26.32
CA ILE A 150 9.37 -5.80 27.01
C ILE A 150 8.32 -6.88 27.26
N THR A 151 8.67 -8.12 26.96
CA THR A 151 7.77 -9.27 27.00
C THR A 151 8.27 -10.31 27.99
N GLN A 152 7.36 -10.76 28.86
CA GLN A 152 7.49 -12.03 29.56
C GLN A 152 6.68 -13.07 28.80
N PHE A 153 7.26 -14.21 28.46
CA PHE A 153 6.52 -15.26 27.76
C PHE A 153 6.89 -16.66 28.23
N GLY A 154 6.00 -17.30 29.00
CA GLY A 154 6.16 -18.68 29.42
C GLY A 154 7.35 -18.91 30.37
N GLU A 155 7.86 -17.84 30.98
CA GLU A 155 8.90 -17.87 32.00
C GLU A 155 8.32 -17.54 33.38
N SER A 156 9.04 -17.90 34.45
CA SER A 156 8.65 -17.52 35.82
C SER A 156 8.86 -16.01 36.03
N ASP A 157 8.22 -15.44 37.04
CA ASP A 157 8.45 -14.02 37.36
C ASP A 157 9.91 -13.79 37.84
N TYR A 158 10.53 -14.79 38.46
CA TYR A 158 11.94 -14.74 38.84
C TYR A 158 12.88 -14.77 37.64
N ASP A 159 12.65 -15.67 36.68
CA ASP A 159 13.49 -15.76 35.46
C ASP A 159 13.40 -14.45 34.66
N TYR A 160 12.20 -13.88 34.53
CA TYR A 160 11.98 -12.58 33.91
C TYR A 160 12.76 -11.46 34.59
N VAL A 161 12.59 -11.31 35.91
CA VAL A 161 13.28 -10.26 36.69
C VAL A 161 14.79 -10.44 36.65
N SER A 162 15.28 -11.66 36.88
CA SER A 162 16.72 -11.94 36.91
C SER A 162 17.39 -11.70 35.56
N ARG A 163 16.72 -12.04 34.45
CA ARG A 163 17.18 -11.77 33.10
C ARG A 163 17.27 -10.28 32.80
N LEU A 164 16.20 -9.52 33.04
CA LEU A 164 16.20 -8.08 32.76
C LEU A 164 17.25 -7.32 33.59
N LEU A 165 17.38 -7.67 34.87
CA LEU A 165 18.42 -7.11 35.74
C LEU A 165 19.82 -7.49 35.23
N ALA A 166 20.01 -8.73 34.78
CA ALA A 166 21.29 -9.18 34.23
C ALA A 166 21.63 -8.49 32.90
N GLU A 167 20.66 -8.25 32.02
CA GLU A 167 20.84 -7.54 30.75
C GLU A 167 21.30 -6.09 31.00
N GLU A 168 20.67 -5.39 31.95
CA GLU A 168 21.03 -4.01 32.32
C GLU A 168 22.25 -3.91 33.26
N GLY A 169 22.71 -5.02 33.82
CA GLY A 169 23.87 -5.05 34.71
C GLY A 169 23.57 -4.64 36.16
N ILE A 170 22.30 -4.70 36.56
CA ILE A 170 21.82 -4.44 37.91
C ILE A 170 21.95 -5.73 38.74
N SER A 171 22.72 -5.65 39.82
CA SER A 171 22.85 -6.73 40.79
C SER A 171 21.81 -6.57 41.90
N PHE A 172 21.55 -7.65 42.64
CA PHE A 172 20.74 -7.55 43.86
C PHE A 172 21.33 -8.37 45.00
N ILE A 173 21.04 -7.97 46.24
CA ILE A 173 21.35 -8.73 47.45
C ILE A 173 20.09 -8.86 48.30
N VAL A 174 19.90 -10.02 48.91
CA VAL A 174 18.83 -10.24 49.89
C VAL A 174 19.44 -10.17 51.28
N VAL A 175 19.18 -9.07 51.97
CA VAL A 175 19.70 -8.76 53.31
C VAL A 175 18.73 -9.30 54.35
N ASN A 176 19.25 -10.10 55.29
CA ASN A 176 18.49 -10.57 56.44
C ASN A 176 18.87 -9.73 57.66
N GLU A 177 17.91 -8.96 58.18
CA GLU A 177 18.03 -8.26 59.45
C GLU A 177 17.41 -9.08 60.58
N LEU A 178 17.47 -8.59 61.82
CA LEU A 178 16.99 -9.32 63.00
C LEU A 178 15.51 -9.73 62.85
N ASP A 179 14.66 -8.82 62.37
CA ASP A 179 13.20 -9.01 62.32
C ASP A 179 12.63 -9.06 60.89
N GLU A 180 13.39 -8.65 59.87
CA GLU A 180 12.89 -8.43 58.50
C GLU A 180 13.89 -8.85 57.41
N GLU A 181 13.37 -9.12 56.22
CA GLU A 181 14.11 -9.43 55.00
C GLU A 181 13.97 -8.25 54.04
N ARG A 182 15.07 -7.78 53.45
CA ARG A 182 15.11 -6.69 52.45
C ARG A 182 15.86 -7.12 51.20
N VAL A 183 15.51 -6.56 50.06
CA VAL A 183 16.17 -6.77 48.77
C VAL A 183 16.69 -5.43 48.28
N VAL A 184 18.00 -5.33 48.11
CA VAL A 184 18.68 -4.12 47.62
C VAL A 184 19.12 -4.37 46.19
N PHE A 185 18.58 -3.60 45.24
CA PHE A 185 19.00 -3.56 43.84
C PHE A 185 20.05 -2.46 43.65
N PHE A 186 21.14 -2.76 42.98
CA PHE A 186 22.26 -1.84 42.82
C PHE A 186 23.04 -2.07 41.52
N ASP A 187 23.69 -1.02 41.02
CA ASP A 187 24.45 -1.05 39.77
C ASP A 187 25.90 -0.57 39.91
N ASP A 188 26.32 -0.19 41.10
CA ASP A 188 27.68 0.18 41.40
C ASP A 188 28.13 -0.32 42.78
N ASP A 189 29.21 0.24 43.28
CA ASP A 189 29.89 -0.20 44.47
C ASP A 189 29.38 0.47 45.77
N THR A 190 28.34 1.31 45.67
CA THR A 190 27.77 2.07 46.79
C THR A 190 26.92 1.21 47.71
N ALA A 191 26.42 0.07 47.24
CA ALA A 191 25.66 -0.89 48.04
C ALA A 191 26.54 -1.79 48.92
N PHE A 192 27.87 -1.64 48.87
CA PHE A 192 28.79 -2.43 49.69
C PHE A 192 29.08 -1.75 51.02
N GLU A 193 28.78 -2.44 52.10
CA GLU A 193 28.97 -1.95 53.47
C GLU A 193 30.13 -2.68 54.15
N PRO A 194 30.90 -2.02 55.04
CA PRO A 194 31.90 -2.70 55.84
C PRO A 194 31.24 -3.65 56.85
N LEU A 195 31.86 -4.79 57.12
CA LEU A 195 31.37 -5.74 58.11
C LEU A 195 31.35 -5.13 59.53
N GLU A 196 30.16 -4.92 60.10
CA GLU A 196 29.99 -4.27 61.42
C GLU A 196 30.76 -4.95 62.56
N ALA A 197 30.86 -6.28 62.52
CA ALA A 197 31.53 -7.07 63.55
C ALA A 197 33.06 -6.86 63.58
N ALA A 198 33.68 -6.56 62.42
CA ALA A 198 35.09 -6.22 62.30
C ALA A 198 35.45 -5.78 60.86
N GLU A 199 35.90 -4.54 60.68
CA GLU A 199 36.44 -4.04 59.39
C GLU A 199 37.70 -4.81 58.92
N SER A 200 38.39 -5.49 59.85
CA SER A 200 39.57 -6.30 59.57
C SER A 200 39.50 -7.67 60.22
N LEU A 201 39.80 -8.71 59.42
CA LEU A 201 39.81 -10.11 59.85
C LEU A 201 41.24 -10.66 59.85
N SER A 202 41.64 -11.25 60.97
CA SER A 202 43.01 -11.78 61.16
C SER A 202 43.20 -13.18 60.58
N TYR A 203 44.29 -13.38 59.83
CA TYR A 203 44.75 -14.68 59.36
C TYR A 203 45.80 -15.27 60.33
N PRO A 204 45.78 -16.58 60.68
CA PRO A 204 44.82 -17.61 60.29
C PRO A 204 43.67 -17.82 61.31
N HIS A 205 43.43 -16.86 62.21
CA HIS A 205 42.54 -17.07 63.37
C HIS A 205 41.05 -16.91 63.06
N GLN A 206 40.71 -15.89 62.26
CA GLN A 206 39.34 -15.60 61.82
C GLN A 206 39.12 -16.03 60.38
N VAL A 207 40.15 -15.93 59.53
CA VAL A 207 40.19 -16.49 58.18
C VAL A 207 41.21 -17.63 58.17
N ASN A 208 40.77 -18.86 57.97
CA ASN A 208 41.62 -20.05 58.06
C ASN A 208 42.45 -20.27 56.77
N GLU A 209 41.82 -20.07 55.62
CA GLU A 209 42.41 -20.25 54.29
C GLU A 209 42.03 -19.09 53.37
N LEU A 210 42.96 -18.67 52.51
CA LEU A 210 42.74 -17.63 51.51
C LEU A 210 43.54 -17.96 50.24
N ASN A 211 42.83 -18.27 49.17
CA ASN A 211 43.36 -18.72 47.89
C ASN A 211 42.95 -17.77 46.77
N GLU A 212 43.94 -17.20 46.07
CA GLU A 212 43.69 -16.37 44.90
C GLU A 212 43.72 -17.23 43.63
N LEU A 213 42.65 -17.11 42.84
CA LEU A 213 42.41 -17.86 41.62
C LEU A 213 42.41 -16.89 40.44
N HIS A 214 43.27 -17.17 39.47
CA HIS A 214 43.28 -16.48 38.18
C HIS A 214 42.69 -17.35 37.07
N ARG A 215 41.78 -16.80 36.28
CA ARG A 215 41.20 -17.46 35.10
C ARG A 215 41.45 -16.65 33.85
N ALA A 216 41.79 -17.34 32.76
CA ALA A 216 41.81 -16.75 31.44
C ALA A 216 40.38 -16.52 30.96
N GLY A 217 40.12 -15.36 30.36
CA GLY A 217 38.82 -14.99 29.79
C GLY A 217 38.99 -13.98 28.66
N SER A 218 37.92 -13.73 27.92
CA SER A 218 37.88 -12.72 26.87
C SER A 218 38.16 -11.32 27.43
N ASP A 219 38.85 -10.49 26.66
CA ASP A 219 39.19 -9.08 27.00
C ASP A 219 38.51 -8.08 26.08
N LYS A 220 37.91 -8.52 24.98
CA LYS A 220 37.28 -7.63 24.00
C LYS A 220 35.79 -7.94 23.91
N VAL A 221 34.96 -6.91 23.84
CA VAL A 221 33.53 -7.03 23.61
C VAL A 221 33.18 -6.16 22.42
N CYS A 222 32.49 -6.75 21.44
CA CYS A 222 31.90 -6.05 20.31
C CYS A 222 30.40 -6.35 20.29
N LEU A 223 29.58 -5.31 20.39
CA LEU A 223 28.13 -5.40 20.29
C LEU A 223 27.69 -4.70 19.01
N ARG A 224 26.74 -5.31 18.29
CA ARG A 224 26.19 -4.73 17.07
C ARG A 224 24.67 -4.89 16.99
N ASP A 225 24.00 -3.83 16.57
CA ASP A 225 22.56 -3.86 16.31
C ASP A 225 22.18 -3.18 14.98
N TYR A 226 20.88 -3.19 14.67
CA TYR A 226 20.30 -2.59 13.48
C TYR A 226 19.02 -1.83 13.82
N ASP A 227 19.03 -0.53 13.51
CA ASP A 227 17.85 0.32 13.60
C ASP A 227 17.28 0.60 12.21
N PHE A 228 16.06 0.14 11.97
CA PHE A 228 15.36 0.34 10.69
C PHE A 228 14.96 1.80 10.44
N THR A 229 14.88 2.64 11.47
CA THR A 229 14.61 4.08 11.34
C THR A 229 15.85 4.85 10.89
N LYS A 230 17.04 4.32 11.18
CA LYS A 230 18.35 4.88 10.82
C LYS A 230 19.26 3.81 10.17
N PRO A 231 18.87 3.20 9.03
CA PRO A 231 19.50 1.98 8.51
C PRO A 231 20.95 2.15 8.04
N SER A 232 21.40 3.39 7.80
CA SER A 232 22.77 3.70 7.41
C SER A 232 23.71 3.96 8.59
N THR A 233 23.17 4.10 9.80
CA THR A 233 23.96 4.36 11.00
C THR A 233 24.67 3.07 11.41
N ASP A 234 25.98 3.17 11.65
CA ASP A 234 26.75 2.05 12.16
C ASP A 234 26.58 1.97 13.68
N LEU A 235 25.72 1.05 14.13
CA LEU A 235 25.49 0.73 15.53
C LEU A 235 26.45 -0.38 15.97
N THR A 236 27.75 -0.10 15.87
CA THR A 236 28.82 -0.99 16.36
C THR A 236 29.51 -0.32 17.55
N THR A 237 29.57 -1.02 18.67
CA THR A 237 30.31 -0.60 19.87
C THR A 237 31.40 -1.62 20.15
N ASP A 238 32.64 -1.14 20.20
CA ASP A 238 33.83 -1.94 20.54
C ASP A 238 34.44 -1.45 21.86
N LEU A 239 34.68 -2.37 22.78
CA LEU A 239 35.38 -2.08 24.03
C LEU A 239 36.51 -3.08 24.29
N ASP A 240 37.72 -2.55 24.44
CA ASP A 240 38.94 -3.29 24.73
C ASP A 240 39.31 -3.15 26.21
N GLY A 241 39.33 -4.27 26.94
CA GLY A 241 39.89 -4.37 28.29
C GLY A 241 41.40 -4.63 28.29
N GLU A 242 41.95 -4.83 29.49
CA GLU A 242 43.38 -5.13 29.64
C GLU A 242 43.71 -6.52 29.04
N ALA A 243 44.54 -6.48 27.99
CA ALA A 243 44.78 -7.63 27.12
C ALA A 243 45.58 -8.73 27.84
N THR A 244 44.94 -9.88 28.05
CA THR A 244 45.55 -11.11 28.58
C THR A 244 45.46 -12.26 27.59
N THR A 245 44.39 -12.33 26.79
CA THR A 245 44.18 -13.41 25.80
C THR A 245 43.95 -12.89 24.37
N GLY A 246 43.55 -11.62 24.21
CA GLY A 246 43.19 -11.02 22.92
C GLY A 246 41.92 -11.64 22.30
N ARG A 247 41.08 -12.30 23.10
CA ARG A 247 39.85 -12.98 22.65
C ARG A 247 38.64 -12.07 22.80
N GLU A 248 37.86 -12.04 21.74
CA GLU A 248 36.68 -11.21 21.61
C GLU A 248 35.38 -12.00 21.84
N VAL A 249 34.42 -11.35 22.49
CA VAL A 249 33.01 -11.74 22.53
C VAL A 249 32.26 -10.80 21.58
N TYR A 250 31.74 -11.35 20.49
CA TYR A 250 30.91 -10.65 19.53
C TYR A 250 29.45 -11.07 19.71
N LEU A 251 28.53 -10.12 19.89
CA LEU A 251 27.09 -10.38 20.04
C LEU A 251 26.26 -9.55 19.07
N HIS A 252 25.28 -10.23 18.47
CA HIS A 252 24.23 -9.65 17.62
C HIS A 252 22.96 -10.51 17.77
N PRO A 253 21.79 -9.92 18.07
CA PRO A 253 21.57 -8.50 18.40
C PRO A 253 22.25 -8.08 19.70
N GLY A 254 22.43 -6.75 19.89
CA GLY A 254 23.03 -6.18 21.09
C GLY A 254 22.03 -5.48 22.02
N ASP A 255 20.78 -5.38 21.59
CA ASP A 255 19.64 -4.74 22.27
C ASP A 255 19.87 -3.27 22.60
N PHE A 256 20.27 -2.49 21.58
CA PHE A 256 20.37 -1.04 21.68
C PHE A 256 20.05 -0.33 20.36
N LEU A 257 19.45 0.86 20.45
CA LEU A 257 19.15 1.72 19.30
C LEU A 257 20.01 3.00 19.24
N GLU A 258 20.72 3.30 20.33
CA GLU A 258 21.63 4.45 20.46
C GLU A 258 23.01 3.97 20.92
N THR A 259 24.08 4.54 20.38
CA THR A 259 25.46 4.10 20.68
C THR A 259 25.83 4.31 22.14
N SER A 260 25.26 5.30 22.83
CA SER A 260 25.50 5.53 24.27
C SER A 260 25.04 4.35 25.14
N ARG A 261 23.95 3.69 24.77
CA ARG A 261 23.51 2.46 25.45
C ARG A 261 24.38 1.28 25.07
N GLY A 262 24.75 1.15 23.78
CA GLY A 262 25.71 0.15 23.33
C GLY A 262 27.02 0.21 24.13
N ASP A 263 27.57 1.41 24.34
CA ASP A 263 28.77 1.65 25.14
C ASP A 263 28.62 1.23 26.62
N ARG A 264 27.45 1.46 27.21
CA ARG A 264 27.11 0.98 28.57
C ARG A 264 27.06 -0.54 28.60
N LEU A 265 26.30 -1.18 27.72
CA LEU A 265 26.13 -2.63 27.70
C LEU A 265 27.46 -3.36 27.41
N ALA A 266 28.28 -2.80 26.52
CA ALA A 266 29.63 -3.32 26.26
C ALA A 266 30.53 -3.21 27.50
N ARG A 267 30.44 -2.11 28.26
CA ARG A 267 31.12 -1.96 29.56
C ARG A 267 30.64 -2.98 30.57
N VAL A 268 29.33 -3.13 30.76
CA VAL A 268 28.73 -4.13 31.68
C VAL A 268 29.18 -5.55 31.33
N ALA A 269 29.15 -5.91 30.04
CA ALA A 269 29.60 -7.21 29.57
C ALA A 269 31.10 -7.43 29.81
N LEU A 270 31.94 -6.41 29.60
CA LEU A 270 33.37 -6.49 29.88
C LEU A 270 33.66 -6.61 31.38
N GLU A 271 32.98 -5.83 32.22
CA GLU A 271 33.09 -5.88 33.68
C GLU A 271 32.70 -7.25 34.23
N ARG A 272 31.62 -7.85 33.71
CA ARG A 272 31.22 -9.24 34.02
C ARG A 272 32.34 -10.24 33.71
N LEU A 273 32.98 -10.12 32.55
CA LEU A 273 34.09 -10.99 32.15
C LEU A 273 35.33 -10.77 33.02
N GLN A 274 35.59 -9.52 33.45
CA GLN A 274 36.72 -9.17 34.31
C GLN A 274 36.56 -9.66 35.74
N ARG A 275 35.34 -9.61 36.31
CA ARG A 275 35.00 -10.16 37.64
C ARG A 275 35.46 -11.60 37.81
N ASP A 276 35.41 -12.40 36.74
CA ASP A 276 35.76 -13.83 36.78
C ASP A 276 37.25 -14.13 36.63
N ARG A 277 38.04 -13.12 36.25
CA ARG A 277 39.48 -13.28 36.04
C ARG A 277 40.25 -13.41 37.34
N ARG A 278 39.88 -12.67 38.39
CA ARG A 278 40.56 -12.66 39.68
C ARG A 278 39.55 -12.86 40.78
N ARG A 279 39.52 -14.07 41.34
CA ARG A 279 38.64 -14.45 42.45
C ARG A 279 39.47 -14.86 43.65
N ILE A 280 39.00 -14.57 44.84
CA ILE A 280 39.65 -14.96 46.10
C ILE A 280 38.68 -15.86 46.85
N GLN A 281 39.09 -17.08 47.16
CA GLN A 281 38.28 -18.07 47.87
C GLN A 281 38.91 -18.30 49.24
N GLY A 282 38.09 -18.27 50.29
CA GLY A 282 38.59 -18.51 51.64
C GLY A 282 37.60 -19.24 52.52
N THR A 283 38.05 -19.63 53.69
CA THR A 283 37.21 -20.26 54.72
C THR A 283 37.35 -19.51 56.04
N SER A 284 36.26 -19.29 56.75
CA SER A 284 36.24 -18.56 58.03
C SER A 284 35.30 -19.26 59.04
N SER A 285 35.42 -18.86 60.30
CA SER A 285 34.55 -19.29 61.40
C SER A 285 33.61 -18.18 61.88
N ILE A 286 33.47 -17.07 61.14
CA ILE A 286 32.64 -15.92 61.53
C ILE A 286 31.21 -16.06 60.99
N PRO A 287 30.17 -16.08 61.84
CA PRO A 287 28.78 -16.11 61.41
C PRO A 287 28.36 -14.91 60.56
N SER A 288 28.84 -13.70 60.87
CA SER A 288 28.37 -12.44 60.27
C SER A 288 28.73 -12.18 58.80
N LEU A 289 29.54 -13.04 58.15
CA LEU A 289 29.95 -12.82 56.76
C LEU A 289 28.77 -12.97 55.78
N ALA A 290 28.34 -11.89 55.12
CA ALA A 290 27.31 -11.95 54.09
C ALA A 290 27.77 -11.34 52.74
N PRO A 291 27.14 -11.74 51.60
CA PRO A 291 27.32 -11.08 50.32
C PRO A 291 27.04 -9.58 50.41
N GLY A 292 27.83 -8.78 49.70
CA GLY A 292 27.74 -7.32 49.72
C GLY A 292 28.57 -6.66 50.82
N PHE A 293 28.99 -7.40 51.87
CA PHE A 293 29.91 -6.83 52.86
C PHE A 293 31.36 -6.81 52.39
N THR A 294 32.11 -5.82 52.89
CA THR A 294 33.55 -5.69 52.69
C THR A 294 34.34 -5.98 53.97
N PHE A 295 35.55 -6.54 53.80
CA PHE A 295 36.51 -6.70 54.89
C PHE A 295 37.94 -6.64 54.37
N SER A 296 38.88 -6.29 55.26
CA SER A 296 40.32 -6.36 54.98
C SER A 296 40.96 -7.56 55.70
N CYS A 297 41.75 -8.36 55.00
CA CYS A 297 42.49 -9.47 55.62
C CYS A 297 43.82 -8.99 56.19
N VAL A 298 44.00 -9.05 57.51
CA VAL A 298 45.24 -8.66 58.21
C VAL A 298 46.05 -9.89 58.65
N ASP A 299 47.34 -9.71 58.90
CA ASP A 299 48.28 -10.77 59.32
C ASP A 299 48.51 -11.91 58.30
N HIS A 300 48.11 -11.72 57.04
CA HIS A 300 48.37 -12.68 55.97
C HIS A 300 49.87 -12.67 55.55
N PRO A 301 50.53 -13.83 55.33
CA PRO A 301 51.96 -13.90 54.96
C PRO A 301 52.31 -13.16 53.64
N ARG A 302 51.32 -13.02 52.77
CA ARG A 302 51.38 -12.28 51.49
C ARG A 302 50.77 -10.90 51.69
N ALA A 303 51.59 -9.85 51.63
CA ALA A 303 51.16 -8.46 51.84
C ALA A 303 50.22 -7.93 50.75
N ASP A 304 50.25 -8.52 49.56
CA ASP A 304 49.38 -8.23 48.41
C ASP A 304 47.93 -8.74 48.60
N MET A 305 47.67 -9.55 49.62
CA MET A 305 46.34 -10.02 50.00
C MET A 305 45.64 -9.14 51.04
N GLY A 306 46.32 -8.14 51.59
CA GLY A 306 45.76 -7.18 52.56
C GLY A 306 44.92 -6.07 51.93
N VAL A 307 44.33 -6.33 50.76
CA VAL A 307 43.41 -5.42 50.07
C VAL A 307 42.00 -5.58 50.63
N GLU A 308 41.16 -4.57 50.44
CA GLU A 308 39.74 -4.66 50.78
C GLU A 308 39.03 -5.60 49.80
N LEU A 309 38.31 -6.58 50.36
CA LEU A 309 37.63 -7.63 49.62
C LEU A 309 36.11 -7.49 49.77
N VAL A 310 35.39 -7.60 48.66
CA VAL A 310 33.92 -7.66 48.61
C VAL A 310 33.50 -9.12 48.55
N ILE A 311 32.60 -9.53 49.43
CA ILE A 311 32.07 -10.89 49.47
C ILE A 311 30.99 -11.06 48.39
N LEU A 312 31.19 -12.00 47.46
CA LEU A 312 30.24 -12.35 46.41
C LEU A 312 29.31 -13.50 46.79
N ARG A 313 29.83 -14.49 47.52
CA ARG A 313 29.10 -15.69 47.91
C ARG A 313 29.62 -16.22 49.23
N VAL A 314 28.72 -16.72 50.07
CA VAL A 314 29.08 -17.45 51.29
C VAL A 314 28.27 -18.74 51.37
N VAL A 315 28.94 -19.81 51.79
CA VAL A 315 28.33 -21.10 52.13
C VAL A 315 28.59 -21.36 53.60
N HIS A 316 27.55 -21.22 54.42
CA HIS A 316 27.58 -21.51 55.84
C HIS A 316 27.25 -22.97 56.06
N ARG A 317 28.05 -23.66 56.87
CA ARG A 317 27.81 -25.05 57.26
C ARG A 317 27.84 -25.18 58.77
N TRP A 318 26.91 -25.99 59.26
CA TRP A 318 26.80 -26.35 60.66
C TRP A 318 26.71 -27.85 60.81
N HIS A 319 27.54 -28.41 61.68
CA HIS A 319 27.52 -29.84 61.98
C HIS A 319 27.65 -30.07 63.49
N ASP A 320 26.54 -30.46 64.13
CA ASP A 320 26.44 -30.89 65.55
C ASP A 320 27.32 -30.09 66.54
N GLY A 321 27.30 -28.76 66.46
CA GLY A 321 28.05 -27.87 67.38
C GLY A 321 29.23 -27.14 66.75
N SER A 322 29.66 -27.49 65.53
CA SER A 322 30.73 -26.82 64.80
C SER A 322 30.18 -25.99 63.65
N TYR A 323 30.67 -24.75 63.52
CA TYR A 323 30.38 -23.84 62.41
C TYR A 323 31.62 -23.63 61.55
N ASP A 324 31.44 -23.73 60.23
CA ASP A 324 32.41 -23.32 59.23
C ASP A 324 31.72 -22.57 58.09
N ASN A 325 32.45 -21.68 57.44
CA ASN A 325 31.98 -21.09 56.19
C ASN A 325 33.06 -21.10 55.12
N GLU A 326 32.58 -21.03 53.88
CA GLU A 326 33.39 -20.87 52.69
C GLU A 326 32.88 -19.63 51.94
N PHE A 327 33.75 -18.67 51.68
CA PHE A 327 33.40 -17.44 50.99
C PHE A 327 34.18 -17.27 49.70
N LEU A 328 33.54 -16.63 48.73
CA LEU A 328 34.14 -16.15 47.49
C LEU A 328 34.10 -14.63 47.50
N SER A 329 35.23 -13.99 47.26
CA SER A 329 35.37 -12.54 47.23
C SER A 329 36.16 -12.06 46.01
N VAL A 330 36.04 -10.76 45.73
CA VAL A 330 36.83 -10.04 44.74
C VAL A 330 37.42 -8.77 45.37
N PRO A 331 38.54 -8.24 44.86
CA PRO A 331 39.04 -6.94 45.30
C PRO A 331 37.98 -5.86 45.09
N ARG A 332 37.87 -4.92 46.05
CA ARG A 332 36.86 -3.84 46.04
C ARG A 332 36.87 -2.94 44.80
N GLU A 333 38.00 -2.87 44.09
CA GLU A 333 38.15 -2.13 42.83
C GLU A 333 37.52 -2.85 41.63
N THR A 334 37.14 -4.13 41.76
CA THR A 334 36.58 -4.93 40.66
C THR A 334 35.07 -4.70 40.60
N PRO A 335 34.53 -4.16 39.48
CA PRO A 335 33.09 -3.98 39.34
C PRO A 335 32.35 -5.33 39.39
N VAL A 336 31.25 -5.38 40.14
CA VAL A 336 30.46 -6.61 40.32
C VAL A 336 29.18 -6.51 39.49
N ARG A 337 29.20 -7.18 38.34
CA ARG A 337 28.02 -7.36 37.50
C ARG A 337 27.40 -8.75 37.71
N PRO A 338 26.07 -8.92 37.62
CA PRO A 338 25.41 -10.21 37.74
C PRO A 338 25.83 -11.14 36.60
N ASP A 339 25.78 -12.46 36.80
CA ASP A 339 25.87 -13.41 35.67
C ASP A 339 24.66 -13.29 34.75
N LEU A 340 24.82 -13.67 33.48
CA LEU A 340 23.66 -13.79 32.59
C LEU A 340 22.74 -14.88 33.13
N ALA A 341 21.49 -14.51 33.39
CA ALA A 341 20.44 -15.44 33.80
C ALA A 341 20.08 -16.40 32.65
N ALA A 342 19.13 -17.30 32.89
CA ALA A 342 18.59 -18.14 31.83
C ALA A 342 18.05 -17.22 30.70
N PRO A 343 18.41 -17.49 29.44
CA PRO A 343 17.93 -16.67 28.33
C PRO A 343 16.40 -16.77 28.24
N ALA A 344 15.77 -15.71 27.73
CA ALA A 344 14.35 -15.73 27.43
C ALA A 344 14.01 -16.96 26.56
N PRO A 345 12.84 -17.59 26.74
CA PRO A 345 12.41 -18.65 25.86
C PRO A 345 12.44 -18.17 24.41
N VAL A 346 13.10 -18.90 23.50
CA VAL A 346 13.11 -18.55 22.08
C VAL A 346 11.86 -19.14 21.43
N ILE A 347 11.09 -18.33 20.69
CA ILE A 347 9.95 -18.83 19.94
C ILE A 347 10.45 -19.61 18.70
N GLY A 348 9.97 -20.85 18.56
CA GLY A 348 10.23 -21.68 17.38
C GLY A 348 9.20 -21.55 16.24
N GLY A 349 8.29 -20.57 16.26
CA GLY A 349 7.22 -20.44 15.26
C GLY A 349 6.47 -19.11 15.25
N ILE A 350 5.51 -19.00 14.31
CA ILE A 350 4.72 -17.79 14.12
C ILE A 350 3.56 -17.77 15.11
N GLN A 351 3.23 -16.58 15.62
CA GLN A 351 2.06 -16.36 16.47
C GLN A 351 0.93 -15.66 15.72
N VAL A 352 -0.28 -15.71 16.29
CA VAL A 352 -1.46 -15.04 15.75
C VAL A 352 -1.81 -13.85 16.65
N GLY A 353 -2.14 -12.73 16.03
CA GLY A 353 -2.66 -11.55 16.71
C GLY A 353 -3.73 -10.84 15.89
N PHE A 354 -4.42 -9.90 16.53
CA PHE A 354 -5.45 -9.07 15.91
C PHE A 354 -4.99 -7.62 15.86
N VAL A 355 -5.12 -6.97 14.70
CA VAL A 355 -4.73 -5.56 14.56
C VAL A 355 -5.66 -4.68 15.40
N THR A 356 -5.09 -3.80 16.21
CA THR A 356 -5.81 -2.85 17.05
C THR A 356 -5.56 -1.41 16.60
N GLY A 357 -6.39 -0.49 17.09
CA GLY A 357 -6.28 0.93 16.82
C GLY A 357 -7.25 1.73 17.67
N ALA A 358 -7.22 3.06 17.50
CA ALA A 358 -8.13 3.96 18.21
C ALA A 358 -9.61 3.59 17.97
N SER A 359 -10.45 3.83 18.98
CA SER A 359 -11.87 3.46 18.92
C SER A 359 -12.57 4.07 17.70
N GLY A 360 -13.22 3.21 16.91
CA GLY A 360 -13.93 3.59 15.68
C GLY A 360 -13.04 3.76 14.43
N ALA A 361 -11.72 3.62 14.54
CA ALA A 361 -10.83 3.66 13.39
C ALA A 361 -10.83 2.32 12.64
N GLU A 362 -11.03 2.34 11.33
CA GLU A 362 -10.85 1.16 10.46
C GLU A 362 -9.37 0.96 10.06
N LEU A 363 -8.61 2.06 10.00
CA LEU A 363 -7.19 2.08 9.65
C LEU A 363 -6.40 2.75 10.77
N HIS A 364 -5.33 2.09 11.20
CA HIS A 364 -4.42 2.61 12.20
C HIS A 364 -2.99 2.19 11.86
N GLY A 365 -2.22 3.10 11.26
CA GLY A 365 -0.84 2.83 10.83
C GLY A 365 0.09 3.99 11.12
N SER A 366 1.37 3.68 11.35
CA SER A 366 2.43 4.68 11.57
C SER A 366 2.94 5.28 10.25
N GLU A 367 3.79 6.32 10.33
CA GLU A 367 4.46 6.92 9.16
C GLU A 367 5.33 5.92 8.38
N LEU A 368 5.81 4.86 9.05
CA LEU A 368 6.62 3.80 8.46
C LEU A 368 5.79 2.58 8.01
N GLY A 369 4.46 2.67 8.02
CA GLY A 369 3.58 1.57 7.64
C GLY A 369 3.57 0.42 8.66
N GLN A 370 3.71 0.74 9.95
CA GLN A 370 3.57 -0.23 11.04
C GLN A 370 2.13 -0.32 11.53
N SER A 371 1.79 -1.39 12.22
CA SER A 371 0.47 -1.60 12.83
C SER A 371 0.61 -2.05 14.29
N LYS A 372 -0.40 -1.78 15.11
CA LYS A 372 -0.49 -2.30 16.47
C LYS A 372 -1.29 -3.60 16.48
N VAL A 373 -0.89 -4.56 17.30
CA VAL A 373 -1.44 -5.92 17.30
C VAL A 373 -1.61 -6.40 18.73
N ARG A 374 -2.80 -6.90 19.05
CA ARG A 374 -3.07 -7.62 20.29
C ARG A 374 -2.87 -9.12 20.07
N PHE A 375 -2.07 -9.75 20.93
CA PHE A 375 -1.89 -11.20 20.93
C PHE A 375 -3.04 -11.93 21.62
N VAL A 376 -3.28 -13.18 21.22
CA VAL A 376 -4.36 -14.01 21.79
C VAL A 376 -4.11 -14.39 23.25
N TRP A 377 -2.85 -14.55 23.64
CA TRP A 377 -2.44 -14.86 25.01
C TRP A 377 -2.39 -13.63 25.93
N ASP A 378 -2.51 -12.41 25.39
CA ASP A 378 -2.50 -11.21 26.21
C ASP A 378 -3.79 -11.08 27.03
N ARG A 379 -3.60 -11.08 28.36
CA ARG A 379 -4.65 -11.03 29.38
C ARG A 379 -4.95 -9.61 29.87
N SER A 380 -4.23 -8.59 29.41
CA SER A 380 -4.44 -7.19 29.78
C SER A 380 -5.89 -6.73 29.54
N GLY A 381 -6.55 -7.31 28.53
CA GLY A 381 -7.90 -6.94 28.12
C GLY A 381 -7.95 -5.67 27.27
N ILE A 382 -6.81 -5.01 27.03
CA ILE A 382 -6.69 -3.80 26.23
C ILE A 382 -6.92 -4.16 24.75
N THR A 383 -7.73 -3.36 24.05
CA THR A 383 -8.04 -3.55 22.61
C THR A 383 -7.92 -2.27 21.80
N ASP A 384 -7.31 -1.25 22.37
CA ASP A 384 -7.15 0.06 21.76
C ASP A 384 -5.74 0.27 21.19
N ASP A 385 -5.38 1.52 20.93
CA ASP A 385 -4.08 1.96 20.46
C ASP A 385 -2.96 1.80 21.49
N THR A 386 -3.21 1.31 22.70
CA THR A 386 -2.18 0.99 23.70
C THR A 386 -1.91 -0.51 23.84
N SER A 387 -2.54 -1.35 23.00
CA SER A 387 -2.40 -2.81 23.09
C SER A 387 -0.98 -3.33 22.82
N SER A 388 -0.20 -2.63 21.99
CA SER A 388 1.19 -3.00 21.68
C SER A 388 2.02 -1.81 21.20
N THR A 389 3.32 -2.04 21.06
CA THR A 389 4.21 -1.20 20.26
C THR A 389 3.88 -1.30 18.76
N TRP A 390 4.59 -0.52 17.94
CA TRP A 390 4.45 -0.51 16.49
C TRP A 390 5.19 -1.67 15.83
N LEU A 391 4.46 -2.62 15.25
CA LEU A 391 5.02 -3.78 14.53
C LEU A 391 5.17 -3.46 13.04
N ARG A 392 6.35 -3.79 12.47
CA ARG A 392 6.58 -3.68 11.01
C ARG A 392 5.68 -4.67 10.26
N VAL A 393 5.10 -4.22 9.16
CA VAL A 393 4.25 -5.07 8.29
C VAL A 393 5.02 -5.48 7.04
N GLY A 394 5.18 -6.79 6.85
CA GLY A 394 5.75 -7.40 5.65
C GLY A 394 4.97 -7.00 4.41
N GLN A 395 5.65 -6.35 3.47
CA GLN A 395 5.09 -5.95 2.19
C GLN A 395 5.46 -6.96 1.11
N PHE A 396 4.75 -6.94 -0.03
CA PHE A 396 5.21 -7.67 -1.20
C PHE A 396 6.63 -7.20 -1.57
N ALA A 397 7.44 -8.09 -2.13
CA ALA A 397 8.81 -7.81 -2.54
C ALA A 397 8.86 -6.96 -3.83
N LEU A 398 8.11 -5.85 -3.86
CA LEU A 398 8.00 -4.90 -4.94
C LEU A 398 8.29 -3.49 -4.38
N PRO A 399 9.00 -2.63 -5.13
CA PRO A 399 9.46 -1.33 -4.63
C PRO A 399 8.35 -0.31 -4.34
N GLY A 400 7.09 -0.59 -4.68
CA GLY A 400 5.96 0.32 -4.49
C GLY A 400 4.69 -0.36 -4.01
N SER A 401 4.75 -1.61 -3.56
CA SER A 401 3.58 -2.29 -2.99
C SER A 401 3.38 -1.86 -1.55
N MET A 402 2.14 -1.55 -1.20
CA MET A 402 1.74 -1.27 0.17
C MET A 402 0.36 -1.85 0.43
N VAL A 403 0.27 -2.79 1.37
CA VAL A 403 -0.98 -3.36 1.87
C VAL A 403 -0.94 -3.30 3.38
N MET A 404 -1.73 -2.37 3.92
CA MET A 404 -1.85 -2.17 5.36
C MET A 404 -3.01 -3.02 5.90
N PRO A 405 -2.80 -3.81 6.96
CA PRO A 405 -3.88 -4.55 7.58
C PRO A 405 -4.81 -3.58 8.31
N ARG A 406 -6.11 -3.88 8.32
CA ARG A 406 -7.14 -3.05 8.98
C ARG A 406 -7.33 -3.48 10.43
N VAL A 407 -7.89 -2.59 11.25
CA VAL A 407 -8.28 -2.93 12.62
C VAL A 407 -9.26 -4.10 12.60
N GLY A 408 -8.99 -5.12 13.43
CA GLY A 408 -9.73 -6.38 13.50
C GLY A 408 -9.20 -7.50 12.60
N PHE A 409 -8.23 -7.24 11.72
CA PHE A 409 -7.64 -8.30 10.89
C PHE A 409 -6.81 -9.27 11.73
N GLU A 410 -6.96 -10.57 11.45
CA GLU A 410 -6.12 -11.62 12.03
C GLU A 410 -4.80 -11.69 11.26
N VAL A 411 -3.70 -11.46 11.95
CA VAL A 411 -2.36 -11.37 11.37
C VAL A 411 -1.42 -12.41 11.97
N LEU A 412 -0.48 -12.82 11.13
CA LEU A 412 0.66 -13.66 11.51
C LEU A 412 1.79 -12.75 11.99
N VAL A 413 2.29 -13.00 13.19
CA VAL A 413 3.41 -12.27 13.81
C VAL A 413 4.59 -13.21 13.96
N ASP A 414 5.71 -12.82 13.35
CA ASP A 414 7.02 -13.46 13.49
C ASP A 414 7.94 -12.59 14.33
N TYR A 415 9.06 -13.13 14.79
CA TYR A 415 9.96 -12.50 15.74
C TYR A 415 11.39 -12.48 15.19
N GLU A 416 12.03 -11.30 15.19
CA GLU A 416 13.40 -11.18 14.70
C GLU A 416 14.36 -12.01 15.56
N MET A 417 15.04 -12.99 14.97
CA MET A 417 15.89 -13.96 15.69
C MET A 417 15.17 -14.76 16.81
N GLY A 418 13.82 -14.77 16.81
CA GLY A 418 13.02 -15.42 17.85
C GLY A 418 12.91 -14.62 19.16
N ASP A 419 13.31 -13.35 19.15
CA ASP A 419 13.21 -12.41 20.27
C ASP A 419 11.79 -11.84 20.39
N HIS A 420 11.17 -12.01 21.55
CA HIS A 420 9.81 -11.56 21.85
C HIS A 420 9.64 -10.05 21.75
N ASP A 421 10.72 -9.30 21.95
CA ASP A 421 10.68 -7.85 21.98
C ASP A 421 10.78 -7.22 20.58
N ARG A 422 11.01 -8.05 19.55
CA ARG A 422 11.10 -7.63 18.14
C ARG A 422 10.05 -8.30 17.23
N PRO A 423 8.74 -8.11 17.49
CA PRO A 423 7.69 -8.68 16.66
C PRO A 423 7.50 -7.95 15.33
N MET A 424 7.14 -8.69 14.28
CA MET A 424 6.78 -8.18 12.95
C MET A 424 5.62 -8.95 12.35
N VAL A 425 4.72 -8.26 11.64
CA VAL A 425 3.60 -8.86 10.92
C VAL A 425 4.11 -9.42 9.58
N VAL A 426 3.88 -10.70 9.32
CA VAL A 426 4.33 -11.38 8.09
C VAL A 426 3.20 -11.80 7.15
N GLY A 427 1.95 -11.78 7.61
CA GLY A 427 0.80 -12.19 6.81
C GLY A 427 -0.55 -11.92 7.45
N HIS A 428 -1.60 -12.19 6.69
CA HIS A 428 -3.00 -12.03 7.08
C HIS A 428 -3.76 -13.35 6.85
N LEU A 429 -4.67 -13.67 7.77
CA LEU A 429 -5.51 -14.87 7.73
C LEU A 429 -7.00 -14.50 7.74
N TYR A 430 -7.82 -15.33 7.10
CA TYR A 430 -9.26 -15.30 7.26
C TYR A 430 -9.69 -16.22 8.40
N ASN A 431 -10.78 -15.87 9.08
CA ASN A 431 -11.35 -16.64 10.17
C ASN A 431 -12.88 -16.70 10.07
N ALA A 432 -13.55 -17.23 11.10
CA ALA A 432 -15.00 -17.40 11.08
C ALA A 432 -15.78 -16.07 11.16
N GLU A 433 -15.17 -15.00 11.66
CA GLU A 433 -15.77 -13.66 11.71
C GLU A 433 -15.46 -12.86 10.42
N ALA A 434 -14.22 -12.98 9.93
CA ALA A 434 -13.73 -12.42 8.69
C ALA A 434 -13.57 -13.56 7.66
N MET A 435 -14.69 -13.94 7.03
CA MET A 435 -14.70 -14.96 5.98
C MET A 435 -14.05 -14.48 4.68
N PRO A 436 -13.54 -15.39 3.83
CA PRO A 436 -13.11 -15.05 2.48
C PRO A 436 -14.21 -14.33 1.68
N PRO A 437 -13.86 -13.44 0.74
CA PRO A 437 -14.81 -12.59 0.03
C PRO A 437 -15.79 -13.35 -0.87
N TYR A 438 -15.47 -14.58 -1.28
CA TYR A 438 -16.33 -15.43 -2.08
C TYR A 438 -16.74 -16.69 -1.31
N PRO A 439 -17.95 -17.23 -1.56
CA PRO A 439 -18.41 -18.45 -0.93
C PRO A 439 -17.60 -19.65 -1.44
N LEU A 440 -16.67 -20.13 -0.61
CA LEU A 440 -15.89 -21.34 -0.88
C LEU A 440 -16.53 -22.56 -0.18
N PRO A 441 -16.54 -23.75 -0.81
CA PRO A 441 -15.84 -24.13 -2.05
C PRO A 441 -16.63 -23.88 -3.35
N ASP A 442 -17.86 -23.36 -3.29
CA ASP A 442 -18.76 -23.25 -4.44
C ASP A 442 -18.20 -22.37 -5.57
N GLU A 443 -17.49 -21.29 -5.22
CA GLU A 443 -16.85 -20.35 -6.15
C GLU A 443 -15.33 -20.57 -6.24
N ALA A 444 -14.87 -21.82 -6.16
CA ALA A 444 -13.42 -22.14 -6.19
C ALA A 444 -12.70 -21.71 -7.48
N GLY A 445 -13.44 -21.46 -8.58
CA GLY A 445 -12.88 -20.88 -9.81
C GLY A 445 -12.31 -19.47 -9.59
N ARG A 446 -12.90 -18.69 -8.66
CA ARG A 446 -12.45 -17.35 -8.25
C ARG A 446 -11.30 -17.42 -7.25
N SER A 447 -10.29 -18.21 -7.58
CA SER A 447 -9.19 -18.56 -6.65
C SER A 447 -8.20 -17.41 -6.42
N CYS A 448 -8.21 -16.38 -7.28
CA CYS A 448 -7.32 -15.24 -7.17
C CYS A 448 -8.11 -13.92 -7.30
N SER A 449 -8.14 -13.14 -6.23
CA SER A 449 -8.71 -11.80 -6.23
C SER A 449 -7.94 -10.84 -5.33
N LEU A 450 -7.78 -9.61 -5.79
CA LEU A 450 -7.36 -8.48 -5.00
C LEU A 450 -8.56 -7.57 -4.83
N GLN A 451 -9.21 -7.66 -3.68
CA GLN A 451 -10.39 -6.84 -3.35
C GLN A 451 -10.07 -5.92 -2.17
N THR A 452 -10.51 -4.67 -2.29
CA THR A 452 -10.41 -3.65 -1.25
C THR A 452 -11.79 -3.08 -0.99
N ASN A 453 -12.10 -2.80 0.27
CA ASN A 453 -13.34 -2.11 0.63
C ASN A 453 -13.09 -0.61 0.72
N THR A 454 -14.04 0.23 0.33
CA THR A 454 -13.98 1.66 0.63
C THR A 454 -13.94 1.82 2.15
N THR A 455 -13.03 2.66 2.63
CA THR A 455 -12.83 2.93 4.06
C THR A 455 -13.89 3.87 4.59
N GLU A 456 -14.09 3.90 5.91
CA GLU A 456 -15.10 4.71 6.60
C GLU A 456 -16.54 4.30 6.24
N GLY A 457 -16.79 2.98 6.17
CA GLY A 457 -18.12 2.43 5.93
C GLY A 457 -18.68 2.67 4.52
N GLY A 458 -17.85 3.06 3.56
CA GLY A 458 -18.26 3.13 2.16
C GLY A 458 -18.54 1.71 1.63
N GLY A 459 -19.78 1.37 1.33
CA GLY A 459 -20.15 0.03 0.82
C GLY A 459 -19.66 -0.30 -0.60
N GLY A 460 -18.65 0.41 -1.12
CA GLY A 460 -18.01 0.14 -2.40
C GLY A 460 -16.79 -0.77 -2.25
N ALA A 461 -16.41 -1.45 -3.32
CA ALA A 461 -15.18 -2.22 -3.39
C ALA A 461 -14.42 -1.97 -4.69
N ASN A 462 -13.10 -1.85 -4.64
CA ASN A 462 -12.26 -1.94 -5.84
C ASN A 462 -11.71 -3.36 -5.92
N GLU A 463 -11.82 -3.99 -7.08
CA GLU A 463 -11.56 -5.42 -7.23
C GLU A 463 -10.84 -5.70 -8.56
N MET A 464 -9.82 -6.55 -8.49
CA MET A 464 -9.30 -7.28 -9.64
C MET A 464 -9.44 -8.77 -9.35
N ARG A 465 -10.25 -9.47 -10.14
CA ARG A 465 -10.59 -10.89 -9.94
C ARG A 465 -10.27 -11.71 -11.18
N PHE A 466 -9.70 -12.88 -10.94
CA PHE A 466 -9.43 -13.92 -11.92
C PHE A 466 -10.30 -15.14 -11.60
N ASP A 467 -11.19 -15.50 -12.51
CA ASP A 467 -11.99 -16.72 -12.46
C ASP A 467 -11.42 -17.72 -13.48
N ASP A 468 -10.89 -18.84 -12.97
CA ASP A 468 -10.25 -19.91 -13.74
C ASP A 468 -11.22 -21.08 -14.00
N ALA A 469 -12.52 -20.90 -13.82
CA ALA A 469 -13.52 -21.92 -14.15
C ALA A 469 -13.51 -22.24 -15.66
N ALA A 470 -13.16 -23.48 -16.01
CA ALA A 470 -13.00 -23.89 -17.40
C ALA A 470 -14.28 -23.66 -18.25
N GLY A 471 -14.15 -22.90 -19.34
CA GLY A 471 -15.26 -22.52 -20.22
C GLY A 471 -16.12 -21.35 -19.71
N ALA A 472 -15.76 -20.77 -18.58
CA ALA A 472 -16.38 -19.58 -17.98
C ALA A 472 -15.31 -18.62 -17.42
N GLU A 473 -14.10 -18.66 -17.98
CA GLU A 473 -12.97 -17.87 -17.50
C GLU A 473 -13.25 -16.38 -17.61
N GLU A 474 -12.95 -15.62 -16.54
CA GLU A 474 -13.23 -14.19 -16.48
C GLU A 474 -12.08 -13.42 -15.82
N LEU A 475 -11.70 -12.29 -16.42
CA LEU A 475 -10.95 -11.23 -15.76
C LEU A 475 -11.91 -10.07 -15.46
N PHE A 476 -12.18 -9.84 -14.19
CA PHE A 476 -13.07 -8.78 -13.73
C PHE A 476 -12.27 -7.65 -13.08
N MET A 477 -12.53 -6.42 -13.50
CA MET A 477 -11.96 -5.21 -12.90
C MET A 477 -13.11 -4.28 -12.50
N ASN A 478 -13.17 -3.93 -11.22
CA ASN A 478 -14.16 -3.00 -10.69
C ASN A 478 -13.48 -1.79 -10.05
N ALA A 479 -13.88 -0.60 -10.50
CA ALA A 479 -13.53 0.66 -9.86
C ALA A 479 -14.80 1.26 -9.26
N SER A 480 -14.81 1.50 -7.94
CA SER A 480 -15.99 2.04 -7.24
C SER A 480 -16.27 3.51 -7.55
N TYR A 481 -15.28 4.24 -8.09
CA TYR A 481 -15.42 5.65 -8.44
C TYR A 481 -14.74 5.96 -9.77
N ASP A 482 -13.51 6.47 -9.75
CA ASP A 482 -12.76 6.82 -10.96
C ASP A 482 -11.84 5.65 -11.38
N GLN A 483 -11.77 5.40 -12.69
CA GLN A 483 -10.75 4.55 -13.31
C GLN A 483 -9.90 5.40 -14.26
N THR A 484 -8.60 5.48 -13.99
CA THR A 484 -7.63 6.13 -14.88
C THR A 484 -6.69 5.08 -15.46
N THR A 485 -6.46 5.13 -16.77
CA THR A 485 -5.50 4.26 -17.47
C THR A 485 -4.51 5.13 -18.23
N ALA A 486 -3.23 5.01 -17.91
CA ALA A 486 -2.14 5.70 -18.58
C ALA A 486 -1.21 4.68 -19.22
N VAL A 487 -0.97 4.82 -20.53
CA VAL A 487 -0.06 3.97 -21.29
C VAL A 487 0.96 4.87 -21.99
N GLU A 488 2.23 4.74 -21.60
CA GLU A 488 3.30 5.66 -22.03
C GLU A 488 3.79 5.41 -23.46
N ASN A 489 3.41 4.29 -24.08
CA ASN A 489 3.79 3.96 -25.46
C ASN A 489 2.59 3.43 -26.25
N ASP A 490 2.47 2.11 -26.39
CA ASP A 490 1.45 1.47 -27.24
C ASP A 490 0.43 0.71 -26.38
N ALA A 491 -0.86 0.95 -26.64
CA ALA A 491 -1.96 0.16 -26.09
C ALA A 491 -2.61 -0.66 -27.21
N VAL A 492 -2.63 -1.99 -27.07
CA VAL A 492 -3.24 -2.91 -28.04
C VAL A 492 -4.39 -3.65 -27.36
N VAL A 493 -5.60 -3.51 -27.90
CA VAL A 493 -6.79 -4.22 -27.43
C VAL A 493 -7.26 -5.16 -28.54
N GLY A 494 -7.29 -6.47 -28.25
CA GLY A 494 -7.69 -7.51 -29.19
C GLY A 494 -8.86 -8.33 -28.66
N ILE A 495 -10.04 -8.19 -29.28
CA ILE A 495 -11.27 -8.86 -28.86
C ILE A 495 -11.75 -9.75 -30.00
N GLN A 496 -11.80 -11.08 -29.76
CA GLN A 496 -12.10 -12.05 -30.81
C GLN A 496 -13.59 -12.19 -31.12
N ALA A 497 -14.43 -12.02 -30.09
CA ALA A 497 -15.88 -12.17 -30.20
C ALA A 497 -16.54 -10.79 -30.31
N ASN A 498 -16.99 -10.23 -29.20
CA ASN A 498 -17.76 -9.00 -29.17
C ASN A 498 -17.26 -8.04 -28.09
N GLU A 499 -17.29 -6.74 -28.38
CA GLU A 499 -17.08 -5.66 -27.42
C GLU A 499 -18.40 -4.90 -27.23
N THR A 500 -18.74 -4.57 -25.98
CA THR A 500 -19.87 -3.68 -25.67
C THR A 500 -19.39 -2.57 -24.76
N VAL A 501 -19.57 -1.33 -25.18
CA VAL A 501 -19.19 -0.13 -24.43
C VAL A 501 -20.44 0.69 -24.15
N SER A 502 -20.75 0.93 -22.87
CA SER A 502 -21.89 1.74 -22.42
C SER A 502 -21.38 2.91 -21.58
N ILE A 503 -21.70 4.14 -21.99
CA ILE A 503 -21.25 5.37 -21.34
C ILE A 503 -22.48 6.18 -20.95
N GLY A 504 -22.71 6.35 -19.64
CA GLY A 504 -23.93 6.98 -19.12
C GLY A 504 -24.01 8.50 -19.34
N ALA A 505 -22.87 9.16 -19.58
CA ALA A 505 -22.78 10.60 -19.79
C ALA A 505 -22.06 10.93 -21.10
N ASN A 506 -20.78 11.27 -21.04
CA ASN A 506 -20.03 11.80 -22.18
C ASN A 506 -18.84 10.90 -22.56
N HIS A 507 -18.63 10.71 -23.86
CA HIS A 507 -17.44 10.08 -24.41
C HIS A 507 -16.63 11.11 -25.22
N SER A 508 -15.37 11.34 -24.85
CA SER A 508 -14.48 12.24 -25.58
C SER A 508 -13.26 11.47 -26.09
N LEU A 509 -13.10 11.43 -27.41
CA LEU A 509 -11.95 10.80 -28.07
C LEU A 509 -11.13 11.88 -28.78
N LYS A 510 -9.86 12.01 -28.42
CA LYS A 510 -8.91 12.93 -29.05
C LYS A 510 -7.72 12.15 -29.58
N VAL A 511 -7.56 12.12 -30.90
CA VAL A 511 -6.42 11.51 -31.59
C VAL A 511 -5.64 12.61 -32.28
N THR A 512 -4.36 12.75 -31.92
CA THR A 512 -3.47 13.81 -32.48
C THR A 512 -2.88 13.45 -33.83
N GLY A 513 -2.57 12.17 -34.02
CA GLY A 513 -2.12 11.61 -35.29
C GLY A 513 -3.31 11.23 -36.19
N SER A 514 -3.37 9.96 -36.58
CA SER A 514 -4.41 9.44 -37.47
C SER A 514 -5.37 8.53 -36.72
N TYR A 515 -6.68 8.71 -36.95
CA TYR A 515 -7.72 7.79 -36.52
C TYR A 515 -8.18 6.97 -37.73
N ASN A 516 -7.95 5.65 -37.71
CA ASN A 516 -8.39 4.73 -38.74
C ASN A 516 -9.41 3.75 -38.16
N SER A 517 -10.56 3.61 -38.81
CA SER A 517 -11.62 2.69 -38.40
C SER A 517 -12.09 1.90 -39.63
N SER A 518 -11.94 0.59 -39.57
CA SER A 518 -12.38 -0.34 -40.62
C SER A 518 -13.44 -1.28 -40.05
N VAL A 519 -14.59 -1.32 -40.70
CA VAL A 519 -15.71 -2.20 -40.34
C VAL A 519 -15.94 -3.14 -41.52
N GLY A 520 -15.66 -4.43 -41.35
CA GLY A 520 -15.83 -5.42 -42.42
C GLY A 520 -17.28 -5.74 -42.78
N GLY A 521 -18.21 -5.48 -41.84
CA GLY A 521 -19.66 -5.66 -42.00
C GLY A 521 -20.41 -4.33 -42.12
N ALA A 522 -21.54 -4.23 -41.42
CA ALA A 522 -22.36 -3.01 -41.38
C ALA A 522 -21.95 -2.07 -40.23
N ARG A 523 -21.99 -0.76 -40.48
CA ARG A 523 -21.85 0.28 -39.46
C ARG A 523 -23.16 1.07 -39.37
N THR A 524 -23.79 1.07 -38.20
CA THR A 524 -24.99 1.86 -37.91
C THR A 524 -24.65 2.95 -36.90
N LEU A 525 -25.00 4.20 -37.22
CA LEU A 525 -24.84 5.34 -36.33
C LEU A 525 -26.21 6.01 -36.11
N SER A 526 -26.65 6.07 -34.86
CA SER A 526 -27.87 6.76 -34.46
C SER A 526 -27.52 7.92 -33.53
N VAL A 527 -27.91 9.14 -33.90
CA VAL A 527 -27.65 10.35 -33.13
C VAL A 527 -28.99 11.02 -32.84
N GLY A 528 -29.38 11.10 -31.56
CA GLY A 528 -30.64 11.72 -31.16
C GLY A 528 -30.65 13.25 -31.23
N GLY A 529 -29.45 13.86 -31.23
CA GLY A 529 -29.25 15.30 -31.36
C GLY A 529 -28.56 15.68 -32.67
N ASN A 530 -27.60 16.60 -32.60
CA ASN A 530 -26.88 17.08 -33.78
C ASN A 530 -25.62 16.24 -34.03
N GLN A 531 -25.37 15.89 -35.29
CA GLN A 531 -24.07 15.40 -35.76
C GLN A 531 -23.36 16.52 -36.54
N THR A 532 -22.20 16.96 -36.06
CA THR A 532 -21.37 17.98 -36.72
C THR A 532 -20.06 17.34 -37.18
N LEU A 533 -19.76 17.46 -38.48
CA LEU A 533 -18.49 17.04 -39.06
C LEU A 533 -17.78 18.26 -39.65
N ALA A 534 -16.61 18.60 -39.11
CA ALA A 534 -15.81 19.74 -39.52
C ALA A 534 -14.43 19.28 -40.02
N THR A 535 -14.25 19.29 -41.34
CA THR A 535 -13.02 18.86 -41.99
C THR A 535 -12.30 20.06 -42.60
N THR A 536 -11.02 20.24 -42.29
CA THR A 536 -10.23 21.40 -42.78
C THR A 536 -9.71 21.21 -44.20
N ALA A 537 -9.48 19.97 -44.62
CA ALA A 537 -9.07 19.60 -45.97
C ALA A 537 -10.24 18.92 -46.71
N ASN A 538 -10.06 17.68 -47.16
CA ASN A 538 -11.05 16.97 -47.96
C ASN A 538 -11.98 16.12 -47.10
N TYR A 539 -13.28 16.16 -47.41
CA TYR A 539 -14.25 15.15 -46.99
C TYR A 539 -14.61 14.31 -48.20
N ASP A 540 -14.16 13.06 -48.22
CA ASP A 540 -14.40 12.11 -49.31
C ASP A 540 -15.44 11.06 -48.86
N ASP A 541 -16.60 11.04 -49.51
CA ASP A 541 -17.69 10.09 -49.24
C ASP A 541 -17.91 9.18 -50.45
N GLY A 542 -17.23 8.04 -50.46
CA GLY A 542 -17.23 7.08 -51.56
C GLY A 542 -18.22 5.94 -51.33
N THR A 543 -19.36 5.97 -52.01
CA THR A 543 -20.36 4.89 -51.97
C THR A 543 -20.46 4.19 -53.33
N SER A 544 -20.19 2.88 -53.39
CA SER A 544 -20.30 2.08 -54.63
C SER A 544 -21.74 1.65 -54.93
N GLY A 545 -22.57 1.51 -53.89
CA GLY A 545 -24.00 1.25 -53.97
C GLY A 545 -24.81 2.54 -54.02
N ASN A 546 -25.94 2.55 -53.31
CA ASN A 546 -26.82 3.72 -53.23
C ASN A 546 -26.43 4.62 -52.06
N LEU A 547 -26.45 5.93 -52.29
CA LEU A 547 -26.39 6.95 -51.23
C LEU A 547 -27.78 7.59 -51.08
N ASP A 548 -28.54 7.16 -50.08
CA ASP A 548 -29.88 7.68 -49.78
C ASP A 548 -29.81 8.78 -48.71
N VAL A 549 -30.16 10.01 -49.07
CA VAL A 549 -30.18 11.16 -48.14
C VAL A 549 -31.60 11.70 -48.03
N THR A 550 -32.21 11.50 -46.86
CA THR A 550 -33.54 12.04 -46.54
C THR A 550 -33.40 13.13 -45.48
N VAL A 551 -33.77 14.36 -45.84
CA VAL A 551 -33.68 15.53 -44.95
C VAL A 551 -34.89 16.45 -45.12
N GLY A 552 -35.23 17.21 -44.07
CA GLY A 552 -36.28 18.24 -44.17
C GLY A 552 -35.86 19.41 -45.07
N SER A 553 -34.59 19.84 -44.99
CA SER A 553 -33.99 20.79 -45.92
C SER A 553 -32.51 20.47 -46.16
N ARG A 554 -32.03 20.70 -47.38
CA ARG A 554 -30.61 20.57 -47.77
C ARG A 554 -30.11 21.91 -48.27
N LYS A 555 -29.02 22.41 -47.70
CA LYS A 555 -28.30 23.60 -48.17
C LYS A 555 -26.85 23.24 -48.45
N GLU A 556 -26.41 23.52 -49.66
CA GLU A 556 -25.01 23.42 -50.05
C GLU A 556 -24.50 24.81 -50.39
N THR A 557 -23.29 25.15 -49.93
CA THR A 557 -22.66 26.43 -50.21
C THR A 557 -21.23 26.16 -50.63
N CYS A 558 -20.94 26.42 -51.89
CA CYS A 558 -19.62 26.22 -52.49
C CYS A 558 -18.96 27.57 -52.69
N GLY A 559 -17.77 27.79 -52.12
CA GLY A 559 -16.97 29.01 -52.35
C GLY A 559 -16.27 29.02 -53.71
N GLY A 560 -16.06 27.84 -54.31
CA GLY A 560 -15.49 27.64 -55.64
C GLY A 560 -16.49 27.02 -56.63
N ASP A 561 -16.00 26.16 -57.51
CA ASP A 561 -16.84 25.49 -58.51
C ASP A 561 -17.62 24.31 -57.90
N LEU A 562 -18.91 24.21 -58.24
CA LEU A 562 -19.72 23.02 -58.00
C LEU A 562 -19.75 22.20 -59.31
N ALA A 563 -19.16 21.01 -59.30
CA ALA A 563 -19.15 20.08 -60.42
C ALA A 563 -20.00 18.84 -60.09
N GLU A 564 -21.00 18.55 -60.92
CA GLU A 564 -21.86 17.37 -60.83
C GLU A 564 -21.69 16.56 -62.13
N ALA A 565 -21.10 15.37 -62.02
CA ALA A 565 -20.88 14.47 -63.15
C ALA A 565 -21.73 13.21 -62.99
N THR A 566 -22.60 12.94 -63.96
CA THR A 566 -23.49 11.76 -63.94
C THR A 566 -23.23 10.91 -65.17
N THR A 567 -22.77 9.67 -64.97
CA THR A 567 -22.50 8.71 -66.04
C THR A 567 -23.76 7.99 -66.54
N GLY A 568 -24.76 7.84 -65.66
CA GLY A 568 -26.08 7.30 -65.98
C GLY A 568 -27.12 8.38 -66.31
N SER A 569 -28.38 8.12 -65.96
CA SER A 569 -29.46 9.09 -66.08
C SER A 569 -29.47 10.06 -64.90
N PHE A 570 -29.81 11.32 -65.19
CA PHE A 570 -29.99 12.36 -64.19
C PHE A 570 -31.48 12.76 -64.15
N ASP A 571 -32.17 12.44 -63.07
CA ASP A 571 -33.56 12.81 -62.85
C ASP A 571 -33.69 13.75 -61.64
N ARG A 572 -34.11 15.00 -61.88
CA ARG A 572 -34.34 15.99 -60.82
C ARG A 572 -35.80 16.46 -60.86
N THR A 573 -36.54 16.19 -59.79
CA THR A 573 -37.93 16.64 -59.62
C THR A 573 -38.01 17.64 -58.47
N VAL A 574 -38.50 18.85 -58.73
CA VAL A 574 -38.70 19.91 -57.74
C VAL A 574 -40.15 20.35 -57.78
N GLY A 575 -40.88 20.22 -56.66
CA GLY A 575 -42.31 20.55 -56.60
C GLY A 575 -42.61 22.06 -56.67
N GLY A 576 -41.70 22.89 -56.17
CA GLY A 576 -41.84 24.35 -56.12
C GLY A 576 -40.82 25.07 -57.01
N LEU A 577 -40.05 25.99 -56.42
CA LEU A 577 -39.01 26.77 -57.07
C LEU A 577 -37.70 25.98 -57.17
N MET A 578 -37.09 25.96 -58.36
CA MET A 578 -35.68 25.58 -58.53
C MET A 578 -34.87 26.86 -58.81
N ALA A 579 -33.91 27.19 -57.94
CA ALA A 579 -33.06 28.36 -58.07
C ALA A 579 -31.58 27.99 -57.95
N PHE A 580 -30.79 28.30 -58.97
CA PHE A 580 -29.33 28.24 -58.93
C PHE A 580 -28.75 29.65 -59.04
N THR A 581 -27.90 30.01 -58.09
CA THR A 581 -27.12 31.25 -58.12
C THR A 581 -25.64 30.91 -58.00
N ALA A 582 -24.86 31.22 -59.02
CA ALA A 582 -23.42 30.97 -59.04
C ALA A 582 -22.65 32.25 -59.36
N ILE A 583 -21.65 32.56 -58.53
CA ILE A 583 -20.69 33.66 -58.77
C ILE A 583 -19.64 33.24 -59.81
N GLN A 584 -19.40 31.94 -59.97
CA GLN A 584 -18.51 31.39 -60.99
C GLN A 584 -19.33 30.79 -62.14
N GLY A 585 -18.95 29.60 -62.61
CA GLY A 585 -19.68 28.85 -63.64
C GLY A 585 -20.53 27.73 -63.05
N ILE A 586 -21.48 27.24 -63.84
CA ILE A 586 -22.17 25.98 -63.61
C ILE A 586 -21.76 25.04 -64.74
N ASN A 587 -21.17 23.89 -64.40
CA ASN A 587 -20.82 22.86 -65.37
C ASN A 587 -21.52 21.55 -65.01
N ARG A 588 -22.43 21.11 -65.88
CA ARG A 588 -23.08 19.80 -65.79
C ARG A 588 -22.70 18.97 -67.00
N ASN A 589 -22.06 17.83 -66.75
CA ASN A 589 -21.71 16.87 -67.77
C ASN A 589 -22.48 15.57 -67.51
N ILE A 590 -23.47 15.30 -68.35
CA ILE A 590 -24.38 14.16 -68.22
C ILE A 590 -24.17 13.28 -69.44
N VAL A 591 -23.68 12.05 -69.24
CA VAL A 591 -23.43 11.13 -70.36
C VAL A 591 -24.74 10.50 -70.84
N GLY A 592 -25.65 10.18 -69.92
CA GLY A 592 -26.96 9.58 -70.21
C GLY A 592 -28.07 10.61 -70.51
N ALA A 593 -29.32 10.23 -70.25
CA ALA A 593 -30.47 11.11 -70.39
C ALA A 593 -30.59 12.06 -69.17
N SER A 594 -31.09 13.26 -69.40
CA SER A 594 -31.30 14.28 -68.36
C SER A 594 -32.77 14.68 -68.34
N THR A 595 -33.50 14.32 -67.29
CA THR A 595 -34.88 14.78 -67.05
C THR A 595 -34.91 15.76 -65.90
N THR A 596 -35.35 17.00 -66.15
CA THR A 596 -35.59 17.99 -65.10
C THR A 596 -37.05 18.40 -65.11
N LYS A 597 -37.75 18.16 -63.99
CA LYS A 597 -39.15 18.53 -63.79
C LYS A 597 -39.25 19.53 -62.64
N VAL A 598 -39.75 20.72 -62.94
CA VAL A 598 -39.95 21.80 -61.96
C VAL A 598 -41.42 22.20 -61.98
N GLY A 599 -42.12 22.06 -60.85
CA GLY A 599 -43.53 22.41 -60.71
C GLY A 599 -43.77 23.92 -60.75
N GLY A 600 -42.82 24.72 -60.24
CA GLY A 600 -42.84 26.18 -60.27
C GLY A 600 -41.90 26.77 -61.33
N ALA A 601 -41.14 27.80 -60.94
CA ALA A 601 -40.15 28.43 -61.79
C ALA A 601 -38.77 27.78 -61.66
N TRP A 602 -38.02 27.77 -62.75
CA TRP A 602 -36.60 27.45 -62.79
C TRP A 602 -35.82 28.72 -63.10
N LEU A 603 -35.06 29.20 -62.11
CA LEU A 603 -34.16 30.33 -62.24
C LEU A 603 -32.71 29.85 -62.15
N GLU A 604 -31.90 30.28 -63.12
CA GLU A 604 -30.47 30.04 -63.13
C GLU A 604 -29.76 31.36 -63.44
N VAL A 605 -29.05 31.87 -62.44
CA VAL A 605 -28.31 33.13 -62.51
C VAL A 605 -26.83 32.81 -62.32
N VAL A 606 -26.07 32.97 -63.39
CA VAL A 606 -24.65 32.62 -63.44
C VAL A 606 -23.87 33.86 -63.86
N ALA A 607 -22.84 34.23 -63.10
CA ALA A 607 -22.05 35.40 -63.43
C ALA A 607 -21.04 35.14 -64.57
N LYS A 608 -20.55 33.90 -64.70
CA LYS A 608 -19.61 33.48 -65.77
C LYS A 608 -20.30 32.57 -66.80
N ASP A 609 -19.87 31.32 -66.90
CA ASP A 609 -20.27 30.39 -67.96
C ASP A 609 -21.28 29.37 -67.44
N ARG A 610 -22.34 29.13 -68.22
CA ARG A 610 -23.26 28.02 -68.00
C ARG A 610 -23.00 26.96 -69.06
N ASN A 611 -22.38 25.86 -68.67
CA ASN A 611 -22.19 24.70 -69.53
C ASN A 611 -23.09 23.54 -69.10
N SER A 612 -23.73 22.90 -70.07
CA SER A 612 -24.65 21.80 -69.82
C SER A 612 -24.63 20.86 -71.02
N ASP A 613 -23.79 19.83 -70.88
CA ASP A 613 -23.60 18.78 -71.87
C ASP A 613 -24.46 17.57 -71.50
N CYS A 614 -25.22 17.07 -72.48
CA CYS A 614 -26.08 15.91 -72.33
C CYS A 614 -25.84 14.98 -73.51
N GLY A 615 -25.28 13.80 -73.26
CA GLY A 615 -25.02 12.78 -74.29
C GLY A 615 -26.29 12.07 -74.75
N GLY A 616 -27.29 11.95 -73.88
CA GLY A 616 -28.62 11.41 -74.19
C GLY A 616 -29.70 12.46 -74.44
N THR A 617 -30.97 12.06 -74.30
CA THR A 617 -32.11 12.98 -74.42
C THR A 617 -32.16 13.93 -73.23
N ARG A 618 -32.23 15.24 -73.52
CA ARG A 618 -32.45 16.28 -72.52
C ARG A 618 -33.92 16.70 -72.53
N THR A 619 -34.63 16.44 -71.43
CA THR A 619 -36.03 16.81 -71.24
C THR A 619 -36.17 17.76 -70.06
N GLU A 620 -36.75 18.93 -70.30
CA GLU A 620 -36.98 19.96 -69.30
C GLU A 620 -38.45 20.33 -69.27
N THR A 621 -39.15 20.01 -68.18
CA THR A 621 -40.57 20.31 -67.96
C THR A 621 -40.69 21.34 -66.85
N ILE A 622 -41.18 22.53 -67.17
CA ILE A 622 -41.20 23.67 -66.23
C ILE A 622 -42.63 24.20 -66.17
N GLY A 623 -43.20 24.25 -64.98
CA GLY A 623 -44.61 24.59 -64.77
C GLY A 623 -44.92 26.09 -64.89
N ALA A 624 -43.95 26.97 -64.63
CA ALA A 624 -44.15 28.42 -64.67
C ALA A 624 -43.18 29.17 -65.62
N LEU A 625 -42.00 29.53 -65.12
CA LEU A 625 -41.01 30.34 -65.85
C LEU A 625 -39.67 29.61 -65.91
N LYS A 626 -39.05 29.59 -67.10
CA LYS A 626 -37.63 29.27 -67.27
C LYS A 626 -36.85 30.56 -67.49
N LEU A 627 -35.97 30.91 -66.56
CA LEU A 627 -35.07 32.05 -66.69
C LEU A 627 -33.62 31.59 -66.59
N ILE A 628 -32.84 31.83 -67.64
CA ILE A 628 -31.40 31.62 -67.65
C ILE A 628 -30.73 32.96 -67.94
N LYS A 629 -29.92 33.45 -67.00
CA LYS A 629 -29.06 34.63 -67.17
C LYS A 629 -27.61 34.18 -67.03
N ALA A 630 -26.86 34.21 -68.13
CA ALA A 630 -25.44 33.87 -68.18
C ALA A 630 -24.73 34.79 -69.19
N ASN A 631 -23.39 34.84 -69.12
CA ASN A 631 -22.59 35.60 -70.09
C ASN A 631 -22.66 34.98 -71.49
N THR A 632 -22.53 33.66 -71.56
CA THR A 632 -22.70 32.87 -72.79
C THR A 632 -23.67 31.72 -72.52
N VAL A 633 -24.62 31.51 -73.44
CA VAL A 633 -25.45 30.30 -73.51
C VAL A 633 -25.23 29.67 -74.88
N SER A 634 -24.76 28.43 -74.90
CA SER A 634 -24.63 27.63 -76.13
C SER A 634 -25.56 26.43 -76.04
N ILE A 635 -26.30 26.16 -77.12
CA ILE A 635 -27.15 24.98 -77.26
C ILE A 635 -26.74 24.31 -78.57
N ALA A 636 -26.14 23.12 -78.46
CA ALA A 636 -25.81 22.28 -79.60
C ALA A 636 -26.65 21.00 -79.52
N CYS A 637 -27.42 20.69 -80.56
CA CYS A 637 -28.20 19.46 -80.66
C CYS A 637 -27.85 18.75 -81.98
N GLY A 638 -27.56 17.46 -81.92
CA GLY A 638 -27.20 16.66 -83.10
C GLY A 638 -28.39 16.15 -83.90
N ALA A 639 -29.59 16.12 -83.31
CA ALA A 639 -30.79 15.53 -83.89
C ALA A 639 -31.94 16.56 -84.00
N ALA A 640 -32.76 16.71 -82.96
CA ALA A 640 -33.90 17.61 -82.94
C ALA A 640 -33.91 18.48 -81.68
N TYR A 641 -34.14 19.78 -81.85
CA TYR A 641 -34.45 20.72 -80.78
C TYR A 641 -35.94 21.05 -80.83
N VAL A 642 -36.68 20.71 -79.77
CA VAL A 642 -38.13 20.94 -79.65
C VAL A 642 -38.37 21.81 -78.43
N GLN A 643 -38.98 22.97 -78.65
CA GLN A 643 -39.36 23.91 -77.59
C GLN A 643 -40.87 24.16 -77.67
N ASN A 644 -41.59 23.75 -76.63
CA ASN A 644 -43.03 23.97 -76.49
C ASN A 644 -43.28 24.93 -75.32
N CYS A 645 -43.70 26.15 -75.62
CA CYS A 645 -44.00 27.18 -74.62
C CYS A 645 -45.24 27.99 -75.02
N ALA A 646 -45.96 28.53 -74.03
CA ALA A 646 -47.11 29.40 -74.27
C ALA A 646 -46.71 30.77 -74.84
N SER A 647 -45.53 31.27 -74.46
CA SER A 647 -44.95 32.52 -74.93
C SER A 647 -43.43 32.41 -74.92
N GLU A 648 -42.79 32.92 -75.97
CA GLU A 648 -41.34 33.06 -76.09
C GLU A 648 -41.00 34.50 -76.44
N THR A 649 -40.04 35.08 -75.71
CA THR A 649 -39.53 36.43 -75.96
C THR A 649 -38.03 36.36 -76.21
N VAL A 650 -37.60 36.70 -77.42
CA VAL A 650 -36.19 36.82 -77.79
C VAL A 650 -35.82 38.29 -77.84
N LYS A 651 -34.76 38.69 -77.12
CA LYS A 651 -34.21 40.05 -77.15
C LYS A 651 -32.71 39.99 -77.36
N ALA A 652 -32.26 40.27 -78.58
CA ALA A 652 -30.84 40.40 -78.91
C ALA A 652 -30.38 41.85 -78.75
N GLY A 653 -29.26 42.07 -78.04
CA GLY A 653 -28.58 43.38 -78.01
C GLY A 653 -27.72 43.64 -79.25
N GLY A 654 -27.47 42.62 -80.07
CA GLY A 654 -26.74 42.65 -81.34
C GLY A 654 -27.55 42.03 -82.48
N SER A 655 -26.91 41.32 -83.41
CA SER A 655 -27.59 40.64 -84.52
C SER A 655 -28.21 39.31 -84.11
N GLU A 656 -29.45 39.05 -84.53
CA GLU A 656 -30.05 37.72 -84.55
C GLU A 656 -29.95 37.14 -85.97
N THR A 657 -29.49 35.90 -86.11
CA THR A 657 -29.29 35.26 -87.43
C THR A 657 -29.76 33.81 -87.37
N ILE A 658 -30.69 33.44 -88.25
CA ILE A 658 -31.20 32.08 -88.40
C ILE A 658 -30.66 31.52 -89.72
N THR A 659 -29.86 30.45 -89.65
CA THR A 659 -29.28 29.77 -90.83
C THR A 659 -29.70 28.31 -90.83
N ALA A 660 -30.26 27.81 -91.94
CA ALA A 660 -30.59 26.40 -92.11
C ALA A 660 -30.13 25.90 -93.49
N LYS A 661 -29.73 24.63 -93.57
CA LYS A 661 -29.39 23.96 -94.85
C LYS A 661 -30.62 23.61 -95.69
N ALA A 662 -31.82 23.79 -95.15
CA ALA A 662 -33.11 23.52 -95.77
C ALA A 662 -34.09 24.67 -95.48
N ALA A 663 -35.39 24.50 -95.77
CA ALA A 663 -36.39 25.54 -95.57
C ALA A 663 -36.57 25.90 -94.08
N VAL A 664 -36.54 27.20 -93.76
CA VAL A 664 -37.00 27.75 -92.48
C VAL A 664 -38.45 28.16 -92.63
N GLY A 665 -39.34 27.54 -91.85
CA GLY A 665 -40.76 27.92 -91.77
C GLY A 665 -41.08 28.62 -90.47
N LEU A 666 -41.49 29.89 -90.52
CA LEU A 666 -42.04 30.61 -89.37
C LEU A 666 -43.55 30.71 -89.53
N GLN A 667 -44.31 29.92 -88.76
CA GLN A 667 -45.77 29.88 -88.81
C GLN A 667 -46.34 30.49 -87.53
N VAL A 668 -47.03 31.63 -87.64
CA VAL A 668 -47.71 32.28 -86.52
C VAL A 668 -49.23 32.15 -86.69
N GLY A 669 -49.95 31.91 -85.58
CA GLY A 669 -51.41 31.87 -85.58
C GLY A 669 -52.07 33.26 -85.68
N GLY A 670 -51.31 34.33 -85.43
CA GLY A 670 -51.74 35.73 -85.48
C GLY A 670 -50.92 36.57 -86.47
N SER A 671 -50.68 37.84 -86.16
CA SER A 671 -49.83 38.71 -86.98
C SER A 671 -48.35 38.56 -86.65
N MET A 672 -47.51 38.37 -87.65
CA MET A 672 -46.06 38.53 -87.53
C MET A 672 -45.68 39.98 -87.80
N SER A 673 -44.97 40.62 -86.88
CA SER A 673 -44.44 41.99 -87.05
C SER A 673 -42.93 41.95 -86.90
N ILE A 674 -42.21 42.48 -87.89
CA ILE A 674 -40.77 42.65 -87.87
C ILE A 674 -40.52 44.17 -87.87
N ASP A 675 -40.01 44.70 -86.76
CA ASP A 675 -39.71 46.12 -86.60
C ASP A 675 -38.19 46.28 -86.38
N ALA A 676 -37.50 46.81 -87.38
CA ALA A 676 -36.06 47.00 -87.37
C ALA A 676 -35.68 48.19 -88.26
N ALA A 677 -34.58 48.86 -87.93
CA ALA A 677 -34.07 49.97 -88.71
C ALA A 677 -33.76 49.58 -90.18
N ASN A 678 -33.36 48.32 -90.41
CA ASN A 678 -33.19 47.73 -91.74
C ASN A 678 -33.61 46.25 -91.70
N ILE A 679 -34.37 45.80 -92.70
CA ILE A 679 -34.74 44.39 -92.89
C ILE A 679 -34.15 43.92 -94.22
N ASN A 680 -33.13 43.05 -94.16
CA ASN A 680 -32.51 42.46 -95.35
C ASN A 680 -33.00 41.03 -95.54
N ILE A 681 -33.75 40.79 -96.63
CA ILE A 681 -34.18 39.46 -97.05
C ILE A 681 -33.41 39.13 -98.33
N SER A 682 -32.62 38.05 -98.32
CA SER A 682 -31.83 37.60 -99.48
C SER A 682 -32.00 36.10 -99.67
N GLY A 683 -31.97 35.64 -100.93
CA GLY A 683 -32.06 34.24 -101.32
C GLY A 683 -31.29 34.02 -102.62
N GLU A 684 -30.59 32.89 -102.74
CA GLU A 684 -29.70 32.63 -103.89
C GLU A 684 -30.47 32.38 -105.19
N THR A 685 -31.63 31.75 -105.11
CA THR A 685 -32.44 31.35 -106.27
C THR A 685 -33.72 32.13 -106.41
N VAL A 686 -34.47 32.31 -105.31
CA VAL A 686 -35.74 33.04 -105.33
C VAL A 686 -36.14 33.52 -103.93
N VAL A 687 -36.72 34.71 -103.83
CA VAL A 687 -37.45 35.16 -102.64
C VAL A 687 -38.94 35.23 -102.99
N ILE A 688 -39.77 34.45 -102.30
CA ILE A 688 -41.21 34.41 -102.54
C ILE A 688 -41.95 34.91 -101.29
N ALA A 689 -42.65 36.04 -101.42
CA ALA A 689 -43.67 36.46 -100.45
C ALA A 689 -45.04 36.12 -101.01
N LYS A 690 -45.78 35.20 -100.37
CA LYS A 690 -47.11 34.77 -100.82
C LYS A 690 -48.15 35.04 -99.72
N ILE A 691 -49.21 35.75 -100.07
CA ILE A 691 -50.35 36.04 -99.21
C ILE A 691 -51.60 35.57 -99.97
N GLY A 692 -52.15 34.41 -99.58
CA GLY A 692 -53.27 33.80 -100.30
C GLY A 692 -52.95 33.54 -101.78
N GLY A 693 -53.76 34.12 -102.68
CA GLY A 693 -53.56 34.06 -104.14
C GLY A 693 -52.49 35.00 -104.69
N THR A 694 -52.00 35.96 -103.89
CA THR A 694 -51.02 36.96 -104.30
C THR A 694 -49.60 36.48 -104.03
N LYS A 695 -48.72 36.55 -105.02
CA LYS A 695 -47.31 36.11 -104.95
C LYS A 695 -46.38 37.22 -105.45
N ILE A 696 -45.40 37.60 -104.66
CA ILE A 696 -44.24 38.38 -105.10
C ILE A 696 -43.06 37.42 -105.14
N GLU A 697 -42.44 37.27 -106.31
CA GLU A 697 -41.35 36.36 -106.56
C GLU A 697 -40.16 37.14 -107.12
N VAL A 698 -39.09 37.24 -106.35
CA VAL A 698 -37.84 37.92 -106.74
C VAL A 698 -36.83 36.85 -107.16
N LEU A 699 -36.52 36.81 -108.45
CA LEU A 699 -35.47 35.98 -109.07
C LEU A 699 -34.25 36.88 -109.35
N PRO A 700 -33.04 36.30 -109.59
CA PRO A 700 -31.88 37.05 -110.06
C PRO A 700 -32.27 37.82 -111.34
N ALA A 701 -32.34 39.16 -111.23
CA ALA A 701 -32.74 40.09 -112.28
C ALA A 701 -34.24 40.14 -112.71
N LYS A 702 -35.17 39.46 -112.01
CA LYS A 702 -36.61 39.54 -112.34
C LYS A 702 -37.50 39.52 -111.10
N VAL A 703 -38.32 40.56 -110.92
CA VAL A 703 -39.40 40.55 -109.92
C VAL A 703 -40.72 40.24 -110.63
N THR A 704 -41.32 39.10 -110.29
CA THR A 704 -42.63 38.68 -110.79
C THR A 704 -43.66 38.89 -109.68
N ILE A 705 -44.59 39.83 -109.90
CA ILE A 705 -45.71 40.07 -109.00
C ILE A 705 -46.96 39.48 -109.65
N LYS A 706 -47.55 38.49 -109.00
CA LYS A 706 -48.81 37.86 -109.40
C LYS A 706 -49.88 38.29 -108.39
N SER A 707 -50.63 39.33 -108.71
CA SER A 707 -51.72 39.89 -107.88
C SER A 707 -52.89 40.28 -108.79
N GLY A 708 -54.12 40.17 -108.30
CA GLY A 708 -55.30 40.67 -109.02
C GLY A 708 -55.26 42.20 -109.24
N THR A 709 -54.51 42.91 -108.39
CA THR A 709 -54.30 44.35 -108.49
C THR A 709 -52.90 44.70 -107.99
N ILE A 710 -52.10 45.40 -108.80
CA ILE A 710 -50.77 45.88 -108.42
C ILE A 710 -50.81 47.41 -108.49
N LYS A 711 -50.63 48.05 -107.33
CA LYS A 711 -50.51 49.51 -107.25
C LYS A 711 -49.05 49.85 -106.97
N LEU A 712 -48.33 50.28 -107.99
CA LEU A 712 -46.96 50.79 -107.87
C LEU A 712 -47.04 52.31 -107.74
N THR A 713 -46.62 52.85 -106.60
CA THR A 713 -46.59 54.30 -106.35
C THR A 713 -45.14 54.80 -106.39
N GLY A 714 -44.86 55.84 -107.20
CA GLY A 714 -43.54 56.49 -107.26
C GLY A 714 -42.58 56.05 -108.37
N VAL A 715 -43.04 55.33 -109.41
CA VAL A 715 -42.18 54.84 -110.50
C VAL A 715 -41.97 55.91 -111.58
N LYS A 716 -40.71 56.25 -111.90
CA LYS A 716 -40.36 57.29 -112.91
C LYS A 716 -40.25 56.79 -114.36
N HIS A 717 -40.00 55.49 -114.61
CA HIS A 717 -39.86 54.91 -115.94
C HIS A 717 -40.36 53.46 -116.00
N LEU A 718 -41.22 53.14 -116.97
CA LEU A 718 -41.69 51.79 -117.31
C LEU A 718 -41.50 51.60 -118.83
N GLN A 719 -40.63 50.67 -119.24
CA GLN A 719 -40.42 50.30 -120.65
C GLN A 719 -41.05 48.93 -120.92
N SER A 720 -41.97 48.85 -121.89
CA SER A 720 -42.58 47.60 -122.36
C SER A 720 -41.94 47.16 -123.68
N ALA A 721 -41.63 45.87 -123.81
CA ALA A 721 -41.29 45.23 -125.08
C ALA A 721 -42.39 44.21 -125.39
N ALA A 722 -43.16 44.47 -126.45
CA ALA A 722 -44.25 43.61 -126.90
C ALA A 722 -43.75 42.63 -127.96
N SER A 723 -44.10 41.35 -127.81
CA SER A 723 -44.42 40.47 -128.93
C SER A 723 -45.62 39.62 -128.51
N HIS A 724 -46.71 39.78 -129.26
CA HIS A 724 -47.90 38.95 -129.21
C HIS A 724 -47.68 37.75 -130.13
N GLU A 725 -48.02 36.55 -129.69
CA GLU A 725 -48.73 35.58 -130.53
C GLU A 725 -49.65 34.71 -129.66
N SER A 726 -50.84 34.48 -130.20
CA SER A 726 -52.00 33.87 -129.58
C SER A 726 -52.00 32.34 -129.71
N SER A 727 -52.09 31.61 -128.60
CA SER A 727 -53.22 30.71 -128.25
C SER A 727 -53.06 30.23 -126.81
#